data_AF-A0A150RSM2-F1
#
_entry.id   AF-A0A150RSM2-F1
#
_cell.length_a   1.000
_cell.length_b   1.000
_cell.length_c   1.000
_cell.angle_alpha   90.00
_cell.angle_beta   90.00
_cell.angle_gamma   90.00
#
_symmetry.space_group_name_H-M   'P 1'
#
loop_
_entity.id
_entity.type
_entity.pdbx_description
1 polymer ?
#
loop_
_entity_poly.entity_id
_entity_poly.type
_entity_poly.pdbx_seq_one_letter_code
_entity_poly.pdbx_strand_id
1 'polypeptide(L)'
;MDLETRSPPTAGSARVTNLEIVGREGDEITVRFDVAWDNSFRERGGPGAGNWDAVWLFVKYRGTEVVPLHDNGEIRAAADRGDLSPLAAAAMAAVPAPAAVPAAVAAAVAIPVTAAAAVAIPVPAAAAPIPAPVSGRPSSLRLRGKREVHPVTPGQKWRVRVERYHHRSPMGPLESSVEDITVRALGDRSHGLEASRMSEWRHALIAAARAPVGGEVLLPEDQRGVFLYRSDENAGVGPVVFRAVTLTLCRPTDGPAFADHVSLWVFGIEMVYIPEGPFSLGDPLGPGGPAACFYDASLGDKEPDRSYLVTSDGPIEVGPNGDRSRLYYDGDASDGNEGDGQGPIPKGFPNGYGAFYVMKYQITQGQYGDFVNTLQGPARTVRFSYWFGSYRYTTFMTQSSARLTLRPDNACNWLAWMDGAAFACWAGLRPLTELEYEKACRGPAQAVSCEYAWGTTKAMQAQVIFGNEGGVSWVNGNAAFQQAIFVGGDGGSGPLPGNAFGGPPASWSGACAFGMRRDFAEDQSGLSPVQVNERERTGASYYRVMGLSGNLWEWCVTVGEPQGRAFTGTPGTGELDGFGNPDVKLLGWPDVDVVGAGARGGSWYTALTKLRLADRSYGSGLESYSTRAHDMGFRCARTVGSSAPTR
;
A
#
# COMPACT_ATOMS: atom_id res chain seq x y z
N MET A 1 28.85 20.60 8.43
CA MET A 1 28.03 19.49 8.96
C MET A 1 26.79 19.49 8.09
N ASP A 2 26.88 18.87 6.91
CA ASP A 2 25.80 18.99 5.91
C ASP A 2 24.83 17.85 6.16
N LEU A 3 23.84 18.13 7.00
CA LEU A 3 22.67 17.29 7.20
C LEU A 3 21.71 17.58 6.05
N GLU A 4 21.50 16.64 5.13
CA GLU A 4 20.28 16.68 4.32
C GLU A 4 19.12 16.14 5.18
N THR A 5 18.58 17.00 6.05
CA THR A 5 17.24 16.82 6.59
C THR A 5 16.26 17.14 5.46
N ARG A 6 15.87 16.13 4.67
CA ARG A 6 14.77 16.32 3.71
C ARG A 6 13.44 16.10 4.41
N SER A 7 12.57 17.09 4.30
CA SER A 7 11.11 16.93 4.23
C SER A 7 10.65 18.09 3.33
N PRO A 8 9.97 17.88 2.17
CA PRO A 8 8.76 17.06 1.94
C PRO A 8 8.81 16.19 0.64
N PRO A 9 7.73 15.49 0.20
CA PRO A 9 6.39 15.38 0.78
C PRO A 9 6.14 14.09 1.55
N THR A 10 5.40 14.20 2.64
CA THR A 10 4.61 13.09 3.21
C THR A 10 3.35 13.05 2.37
N ALA A 11 3.36 12.29 1.27
CA ALA A 11 2.16 12.10 0.49
C ALA A 11 1.10 11.33 1.30
N GLY A 12 -0.17 11.70 1.15
CA GLY A 12 -1.23 11.29 2.06
C GLY A 12 -1.52 12.34 3.13
N SER A 13 -2.62 12.16 3.86
CA SER A 13 -3.19 13.21 4.72
C SER A 13 -2.45 13.43 6.06
N ALA A 14 -1.49 12.56 6.44
CA ALA A 14 -0.60 12.77 7.58
C ALA A 14 0.73 13.40 7.18
N ARG A 15 1.03 14.56 7.75
CA ARG A 15 2.19 15.39 7.44
C ARG A 15 3.21 15.37 8.57
N VAL A 16 4.47 15.14 8.23
CA VAL A 16 5.62 15.23 9.15
C VAL A 16 6.49 16.42 8.76
N THR A 17 6.77 17.31 9.72
CA THR A 17 7.57 18.52 9.50
C THR A 17 8.52 18.78 10.65
N ASN A 18 9.44 19.74 10.47
CA ASN A 18 10.36 20.19 11.53
C ASN A 18 11.23 19.07 12.14
N LEU A 19 11.68 18.13 11.30
CA LEU A 19 12.55 17.04 11.74
C LEU A 19 13.96 17.54 12.11
N GLU A 20 14.38 17.21 13.31
CA GLU A 20 15.72 17.48 13.81
C GLU A 20 16.25 16.35 14.71
N ILE A 21 17.57 16.24 14.81
CA ILE A 21 18.24 15.35 15.77
C ILE A 21 18.51 16.15 17.04
N VAL A 22 17.96 15.69 18.17
CA VAL A 22 18.07 16.37 19.48
C VAL A 22 19.00 15.66 20.46
N GLY A 23 19.41 14.42 20.16
CA GLY A 23 20.33 13.66 21.01
C GLY A 23 21.04 12.54 20.24
N ARG A 24 22.27 12.23 20.67
CA ARG A 24 23.07 11.10 20.20
C ARG A 24 23.78 10.46 21.37
N GLU A 25 23.51 9.19 21.63
CA GLU A 25 24.15 8.43 22.71
C GLU A 25 24.55 7.05 22.16
N GLY A 26 25.85 6.81 22.00
CA GLY A 26 26.35 5.58 21.40
C GLY A 26 25.78 5.34 19.99
N ASP A 27 25.09 4.19 19.82
CA ASP A 27 24.43 3.76 18.58
C ASP A 27 22.94 4.19 18.53
N GLU A 28 22.52 5.14 19.37
CA GLU A 28 21.15 5.67 19.39
C GLU A 28 21.09 7.14 18.94
N ILE A 29 20.04 7.47 18.18
CA ILE A 29 19.71 8.85 17.81
C ILE A 29 18.33 9.18 18.34
N THR A 30 18.20 10.30 19.05
CA THR A 30 16.89 10.87 19.38
C THR A 30 16.52 11.94 18.36
N VAL A 31 15.37 11.76 17.70
CA VAL A 31 14.80 12.74 16.76
C VAL A 31 13.56 13.41 17.35
N ARG A 32 13.33 14.66 16.94
CA ARG A 32 12.13 15.44 17.27
C ARG A 32 11.51 15.99 15.99
N PHE A 33 10.17 15.97 15.89
CA PHE A 33 9.41 16.48 14.74
C PHE A 33 7.96 16.81 15.11
N ASP A 34 7.25 17.46 14.20
CA ASP A 34 5.81 17.74 14.29
C ASP A 34 5.02 16.78 13.38
N VAL A 35 3.84 16.36 13.84
CA VAL A 35 2.90 15.51 13.08
C VAL A 35 1.53 16.18 13.02
N ALA A 36 0.90 16.23 11.85
CA ALA A 36 -0.44 16.79 11.68
C ALA A 36 -1.27 15.99 10.66
N TRP A 37 -2.57 15.86 10.90
CA TRP A 37 -3.52 15.33 9.92
C TRP A 37 -4.93 15.88 10.14
N ASP A 38 -5.74 15.86 9.08
CA ASP A 38 -6.93 16.71 8.98
C ASP A 38 -8.22 16.06 9.52
N ASN A 39 -8.34 14.74 9.42
CA ASN A 39 -9.57 14.02 9.73
C ASN A 39 -9.44 13.17 11.00
N SER A 40 -8.73 13.66 12.02
CA SER A 40 -8.50 12.89 13.25
C SER A 40 -9.77 12.65 14.04
N PHE A 41 -9.91 11.47 14.67
CA PHE A 41 -10.99 11.21 15.60
C PHE A 41 -10.61 10.27 16.75
N ARG A 42 -11.18 10.52 17.93
CA ARG A 42 -11.33 9.57 19.05
C ARG A 42 -12.63 9.89 19.77
N GLU A 43 -13.52 8.92 19.93
CA GLU A 43 -14.85 9.12 20.51
C GLU A 43 -14.97 8.39 21.85
N ARG A 44 -15.51 9.07 22.89
CA ARG A 44 -15.63 8.52 24.25
C ARG A 44 -16.95 7.79 24.52
N GLY A 45 -17.84 7.64 23.54
CA GLY A 45 -19.17 7.04 23.73
C GLY A 45 -19.96 6.82 22.44
N GLY A 46 -21.05 6.06 22.52
CA GLY A 46 -21.90 5.70 21.38
C GLY A 46 -21.36 4.52 20.54
N PRO A 47 -21.91 4.26 19.35
CA PRO A 47 -21.50 3.16 18.48
C PRO A 47 -20.00 3.17 18.11
N GLY A 48 -19.33 4.32 18.17
CA GLY A 48 -17.89 4.49 17.93
C GLY A 48 -16.99 4.34 19.18
N ALA A 49 -17.54 4.02 20.35
CA ALA A 49 -16.76 3.87 21.58
C ALA A 49 -15.70 2.75 21.43
N GLY A 50 -14.44 3.10 21.68
CA GLY A 50 -13.31 2.16 21.53
C GLY A 50 -12.75 2.08 20.11
N ASN A 51 -13.13 2.99 19.21
CA ASN A 51 -12.48 3.22 17.91
C ASN A 51 -11.86 4.63 17.87
N TRP A 52 -10.69 4.73 17.24
CA TRP A 52 -10.00 5.99 16.98
C TRP A 52 -9.12 5.85 15.73
N ASP A 53 -8.68 6.99 15.20
CA ASP A 53 -7.60 6.99 14.23
C ASP A 53 -6.24 7.29 14.87
N ALA A 54 -5.20 6.85 14.16
CA ALA A 54 -3.82 7.01 14.55
C ALA A 54 -2.97 7.29 13.31
N VAL A 55 -1.75 7.78 13.53
CA VAL A 55 -0.70 7.78 12.53
C VAL A 55 0.32 6.71 12.90
N TRP A 56 0.54 5.76 12.00
CA TRP A 56 1.67 4.83 12.07
C TRP A 56 2.93 5.57 11.61
N LEU A 57 3.85 5.79 12.54
CA LEU A 57 5.13 6.45 12.32
C LEU A 57 6.25 5.40 12.26
N PHE A 58 7.04 5.43 11.20
CA PHE A 58 8.25 4.62 11.07
C PHE A 58 9.36 5.44 10.39
N VAL A 59 10.61 5.01 10.56
CA VAL A 59 11.77 5.78 10.10
C VAL A 59 12.65 4.94 9.20
N LYS A 60 12.95 5.48 8.02
CA LYS A 60 14.02 4.98 7.17
C LYS A 60 15.28 5.80 7.41
N TYR A 61 16.41 5.12 7.40
CA TYR A 61 17.70 5.77 7.56
C TYR A 61 18.72 5.22 6.57
N ARG A 62 19.73 6.02 6.26
CA ARG A 62 20.93 5.56 5.54
C ARG A 62 22.14 6.29 6.08
N GLY A 63 23.25 5.57 6.17
CA GLY A 63 24.52 6.09 6.62
C GLY A 63 25.49 6.28 5.45
N THR A 64 26.75 6.47 5.80
CA THR A 64 27.87 6.39 4.85
C THR A 64 28.54 5.03 4.94
N GLU A 65 28.85 4.44 3.79
CA GLU A 65 29.66 3.23 3.68
C GLU A 65 30.94 3.49 2.88
N VAL A 66 32.01 2.79 3.25
CA VAL A 66 33.32 2.92 2.60
C VAL A 66 33.30 2.21 1.25
N VAL A 67 33.73 2.93 0.21
CA VAL A 67 33.91 2.39 -1.14
C VAL A 67 35.37 1.91 -1.26
N PRO A 68 35.62 0.62 -1.55
CA PRO A 68 36.98 0.12 -1.70
C PRO A 68 37.72 0.83 -2.86
N LEU A 69 38.92 1.34 -2.57
CA LEU A 69 39.86 1.88 -3.56
C LEU A 69 40.94 0.86 -3.89
N HIS A 70 41.42 0.83 -5.13
CA HIS A 70 42.64 0.12 -5.52
C HIS A 70 43.89 0.84 -4.98
N ASP A 71 45.03 0.13 -4.90
CA ASP A 71 46.34 0.69 -4.47
C ASP A 71 46.81 1.90 -5.30
N ASN A 72 46.28 2.04 -6.52
CA ASN A 72 46.53 3.17 -7.43
C ASN A 72 45.52 4.33 -7.28
N GLY A 73 44.60 4.27 -6.31
CA GLY A 73 43.55 5.27 -6.07
C GLY A 73 42.33 5.16 -6.99
N GLU A 74 42.21 4.11 -7.81
CA GLU A 74 41.04 3.88 -8.65
C GLU A 74 39.87 3.30 -7.84
N ILE A 75 38.66 3.81 -8.06
CA ILE A 75 37.44 3.29 -7.42
C ILE A 75 37.16 1.89 -7.97
N ARG A 76 37.05 0.87 -7.10
CA ARG A 76 36.41 -0.37 -7.52
C ARG A 76 34.95 -0.03 -7.83
N ALA A 77 34.56 -0.11 -9.09
CA ALA A 77 33.17 -0.42 -9.37
C ALA A 77 32.93 -1.79 -8.72
N ALA A 78 32.25 -1.82 -7.57
CA ALA A 78 31.57 -3.02 -7.16
C ALA A 78 30.69 -3.38 -8.38
N ALA A 79 31.16 -4.38 -9.15
CA ALA A 79 30.23 -5.17 -9.91
C ALA A 79 29.39 -5.78 -8.80
N ASP A 80 28.16 -5.28 -8.64
CA ASP A 80 27.15 -5.93 -7.83
C ASP A 80 26.95 -7.31 -8.45
N ARG A 81 27.83 -8.24 -8.09
CA ARG A 81 27.48 -9.64 -8.02
C ARG A 81 26.49 -9.67 -6.89
N GLY A 82 25.23 -9.41 -7.22
CA GLY A 82 24.20 -10.25 -6.66
C GLY A 82 24.65 -11.66 -6.97
N ASP A 83 25.31 -12.29 -6.01
CA ASP A 83 25.33 -13.74 -5.92
C ASP A 83 23.86 -14.11 -5.83
N LEU A 84 23.27 -14.31 -7.01
CA LEU A 84 22.01 -15.00 -7.17
C LEU A 84 22.24 -16.31 -6.42
N SER A 85 21.62 -16.43 -5.24
CA SER A 85 21.57 -17.72 -4.58
C SER A 85 21.08 -18.75 -5.62
N PRO A 86 21.52 -20.02 -5.55
CA PRO A 86 21.11 -21.04 -6.51
C PRO A 86 19.58 -21.17 -6.69
N LEU A 87 18.77 -20.58 -5.79
CA LEU A 87 17.32 -20.46 -5.91
C LEU A 87 16.85 -19.50 -7.02
N ALA A 88 17.53 -18.38 -7.28
CA ALA A 88 17.07 -17.41 -8.28
C ALA A 88 17.36 -17.87 -9.73
N ALA A 89 18.39 -18.68 -9.93
CA ALA A 89 18.67 -19.32 -11.21
C ALA A 89 17.63 -20.41 -11.56
N ALA A 90 17.00 -21.04 -10.56
CA ALA A 90 15.92 -21.99 -10.76
C ALA A 90 14.59 -21.30 -11.16
N ALA A 91 14.32 -20.09 -10.65
CA ALA A 91 13.12 -19.33 -10.99
C ALA A 91 13.14 -18.74 -12.43
N MET A 92 14.33 -18.42 -12.95
CA MET A 92 14.48 -17.96 -14.35
C MET A 92 14.42 -19.11 -15.38
N ALA A 93 14.49 -20.37 -14.94
CA ALA A 93 14.45 -21.56 -15.81
C ALA A 93 13.04 -22.18 -15.96
N ALA A 94 12.03 -21.63 -15.29
CA ALA A 94 10.66 -22.16 -15.27
C ALA A 94 9.61 -21.20 -15.83
N VAL A 95 10.01 -20.25 -16.70
CA VAL A 95 9.04 -19.55 -17.56
C VAL A 95 8.88 -20.39 -18.83
N PRO A 96 7.77 -21.13 -19.01
CA PRO A 96 7.53 -21.76 -20.30
C PRO A 96 7.40 -20.65 -21.35
N ALA A 97 8.10 -20.82 -22.47
CA ALA A 97 7.90 -20.00 -23.65
C ALA A 97 6.39 -19.95 -23.97
N PRO A 98 5.84 -18.81 -24.41
CA PRO A 98 4.42 -18.72 -24.73
C PRO A 98 4.10 -19.76 -25.80
N ALA A 99 3.33 -20.79 -25.41
CA ALA A 99 2.74 -21.71 -26.35
C ALA A 99 1.81 -20.90 -27.25
N ALA A 100 1.98 -21.06 -28.57
CA ALA A 100 1.10 -20.47 -29.55
C ALA A 100 -0.36 -20.84 -29.21
N VAL A 101 -1.18 -19.83 -28.93
CA VAL A 101 -2.63 -20.00 -28.79
C VAL A 101 -3.17 -20.48 -30.14
N PRO A 102 -3.86 -21.63 -30.20
CA PRO A 102 -4.52 -22.07 -31.43
C PRO A 102 -5.61 -21.06 -31.82
N ALA A 103 -5.60 -20.66 -33.08
CA ALA A 103 -6.61 -19.79 -33.68
C ALA A 103 -7.97 -20.50 -33.75
N ALA A 104 -8.74 -20.52 -32.65
CA ALA A 104 -10.10 -21.04 -32.65
C ALA A 104 -10.96 -20.58 -31.46
N VAL A 105 -11.07 -19.27 -31.18
CA VAL A 105 -12.29 -18.68 -30.59
C VAL A 105 -12.43 -17.25 -31.07
N ALA A 106 -12.71 -17.08 -32.37
CA ALA A 106 -13.12 -15.81 -32.96
C ALA A 106 -14.54 -15.98 -33.50
N ALA A 107 -15.55 -15.91 -32.62
CA ALA A 107 -16.94 -15.74 -33.01
C ALA A 107 -17.79 -15.21 -31.86
N ALA A 108 -18.57 -14.16 -32.17
CA ALA A 108 -19.56 -13.45 -31.33
C ALA A 108 -18.92 -12.58 -30.23
N VAL A 109 -19.00 -11.25 -30.25
CA VAL A 109 -20.20 -10.41 -30.39
C VAL A 109 -19.86 -9.15 -31.19
N ALA A 110 -20.59 -8.90 -32.27
CA ALA A 110 -20.53 -7.65 -33.02
C ALA A 110 -21.68 -6.73 -32.57
N ILE A 111 -21.36 -5.53 -32.10
CA ILE A 111 -22.28 -4.38 -32.04
C ILE A 111 -21.53 -3.19 -32.65
N PRO A 112 -22.12 -2.44 -33.61
CA PRO A 112 -21.38 -1.48 -34.42
C PRO A 112 -21.21 -0.14 -33.69
N VAL A 113 -19.98 0.35 -33.60
CA VAL A 113 -19.70 1.76 -33.33
C VAL A 113 -19.21 2.40 -34.63
N THR A 114 -19.98 3.35 -35.11
CA THR A 114 -19.71 4.15 -36.30
C THR A 114 -18.52 5.10 -36.09
N ALA A 115 -17.52 4.94 -36.97
CA ALA A 115 -16.56 5.91 -37.51
C ALA A 115 -16.18 7.17 -36.69
N ALA A 116 -14.91 7.22 -36.26
CA ALA A 116 -14.11 8.45 -36.26
C ALA A 116 -12.66 8.10 -36.67
N ALA A 117 -12.09 8.95 -37.52
CA ALA A 117 -10.97 8.69 -38.42
C ALA A 117 -9.65 8.26 -37.74
N ALA A 118 -9.05 7.18 -38.25
CA ALA A 118 -7.70 6.74 -37.94
C ALA A 118 -6.67 7.45 -38.85
N VAL A 119 -5.62 8.01 -38.25
CA VAL A 119 -4.40 8.44 -38.95
C VAL A 119 -3.43 7.26 -38.94
N ALA A 120 -3.08 6.77 -40.13
CA ALA A 120 -2.17 5.64 -40.31
C ALA A 120 -0.70 6.05 -40.10
N ILE A 121 0.04 5.26 -39.32
CA ILE A 121 1.51 5.32 -39.24
C ILE A 121 2.07 4.07 -39.95
N PRO A 122 3.11 4.17 -40.80
CA PRO A 122 3.57 3.06 -41.63
C PRO A 122 4.39 2.03 -40.82
N VAL A 123 4.18 0.75 -41.14
CA VAL A 123 5.00 -0.39 -40.69
C VAL A 123 6.21 -0.53 -41.63
N PRO A 124 7.47 -0.61 -41.15
CA PRO A 124 8.60 -1.01 -41.98
C PRO A 124 8.76 -2.54 -42.01
N ALA A 125 9.24 -3.01 -43.17
CA ALA A 125 9.30 -4.39 -43.59
C ALA A 125 10.46 -5.22 -43.03
N ALA A 126 10.21 -6.54 -43.01
CA ALA A 126 11.08 -7.72 -43.04
C ALA A 126 12.59 -7.60 -42.71
N ALA A 127 12.98 -8.43 -41.74
CA ALA A 127 14.33 -8.63 -41.21
C ALA A 127 15.36 -9.20 -42.21
N ALA A 128 16.61 -8.78 -42.06
CA ALA A 128 17.81 -9.43 -42.59
C ALA A 128 18.46 -10.35 -41.51
N PRO A 129 19.23 -11.39 -41.88
CA PRO A 129 19.69 -12.41 -40.93
C PRO A 129 20.81 -11.93 -39.99
N ILE A 130 20.80 -12.54 -38.81
CA ILE A 130 21.60 -12.26 -37.60
C ILE A 130 23.08 -12.65 -37.77
N PRO A 131 24.07 -11.81 -37.38
CA PRO A 131 25.44 -12.25 -37.14
C PRO A 131 25.59 -12.85 -35.73
N ALA A 132 26.42 -13.90 -35.62
CA ALA A 132 26.70 -14.65 -34.39
C ALA A 132 27.17 -13.76 -33.21
N PRO A 133 26.95 -14.20 -31.95
CA PRO A 133 27.25 -13.40 -30.75
C PRO A 133 28.75 -13.22 -30.56
N VAL A 134 29.20 -11.95 -30.53
CA VAL A 134 30.54 -11.58 -30.07
C VAL A 134 30.56 -11.64 -28.54
N SER A 135 31.46 -12.45 -27.99
CA SER A 135 31.71 -12.54 -26.55
C SER A 135 32.34 -11.24 -26.02
N GLY A 136 31.50 -10.32 -25.55
CA GLY A 136 31.93 -9.09 -24.88
C GLY A 136 32.48 -9.37 -23.48
N ARG A 137 33.78 -9.08 -23.27
CA ARG A 137 34.39 -8.97 -21.93
C ARG A 137 33.77 -7.82 -21.13
N PRO A 138 33.75 -7.87 -19.78
CA PRO A 138 33.26 -6.78 -18.95
C PRO A 138 34.03 -5.49 -19.22
N SER A 139 33.28 -4.40 -19.45
CA SER A 139 33.80 -3.05 -19.62
C SER A 139 34.38 -2.54 -18.29
N SER A 140 35.69 -2.30 -18.26
CA SER A 140 36.33 -1.51 -17.21
C SER A 140 36.03 -0.03 -17.45
N LEU A 141 35.55 0.67 -16.42
CA LEU A 141 35.41 2.13 -16.45
C LEU A 141 36.82 2.74 -16.46
N ARG A 142 37.39 2.98 -17.65
CA ARG A 142 38.63 3.77 -17.78
C ARG A 142 38.27 5.24 -17.86
N LEU A 143 38.44 5.96 -16.74
CA LEU A 143 38.56 7.42 -16.75
C LEU A 143 39.82 7.80 -17.56
N ARG A 144 39.69 8.00 -18.88
CA ARG A 144 40.74 8.62 -19.70
C ARG A 144 40.69 10.14 -19.54
N GLY A 145 41.11 10.64 -18.39
CA GLY A 145 41.50 12.03 -18.19
C GLY A 145 43.01 12.19 -18.32
N LYS A 146 43.48 13.31 -18.86
CA LYS A 146 44.88 13.74 -18.71
C LYS A 146 45.25 13.64 -17.22
N ARG A 147 46.42 13.06 -16.92
CA ARG A 147 46.94 12.92 -15.55
C ARG A 147 47.37 14.30 -15.04
N GLU A 148 46.41 15.13 -14.65
CA GLU A 148 46.67 16.40 -13.97
C GLU A 148 46.79 16.12 -12.47
N VAL A 149 47.98 16.39 -11.93
CA VAL A 149 48.27 16.27 -10.50
C VAL A 149 47.88 17.58 -9.84
N HIS A 150 46.75 17.58 -9.13
CA HIS A 150 46.31 18.71 -8.32
C HIS A 150 46.83 18.53 -6.88
N PRO A 151 47.44 19.55 -6.25
CA PRO A 151 47.81 19.47 -4.85
C PRO A 151 46.56 19.30 -3.98
N VAL A 152 46.58 18.30 -3.12
CA VAL A 152 45.48 17.93 -2.23
C VAL A 152 45.80 18.41 -0.82
N THR A 153 44.86 19.09 -0.18
CA THR A 153 44.97 19.43 1.25
C THR A 153 44.34 18.35 2.13
N PRO A 154 44.93 17.99 3.29
CA PRO A 154 44.31 17.07 4.24
C PRO A 154 42.90 17.54 4.62
N GLY A 155 41.92 16.65 4.56
CA GLY A 155 40.52 16.96 4.81
C GLY A 155 39.75 17.53 3.62
N GLN A 156 40.41 17.79 2.47
CA GLN A 156 39.72 18.17 1.24
C GLN A 156 38.77 17.05 0.81
N LYS A 157 37.55 17.43 0.44
CA LYS A 157 36.48 16.52 0.01
C LYS A 157 36.09 16.81 -1.43
N TRP A 158 35.86 15.76 -2.21
CA TRP A 158 35.28 15.84 -3.56
C TRP A 158 33.99 15.03 -3.60
N ARG A 159 32.98 15.55 -4.30
CA ARG A 159 31.80 14.80 -4.69
C ARG A 159 31.97 14.38 -6.15
N VAL A 160 32.03 13.08 -6.39
CA VAL A 160 32.13 12.48 -7.72
C VAL A 160 30.78 11.87 -8.05
N ARG A 161 30.14 12.38 -9.11
CA ARG A 161 28.91 11.80 -9.64
C ARG A 161 29.26 10.70 -10.64
N VAL A 162 28.81 9.49 -10.38
CA VAL A 162 28.97 8.33 -11.26
C VAL A 162 27.63 8.01 -11.90
N GLU A 163 27.57 8.06 -13.22
CA GLU A 163 26.41 7.60 -13.99
C GLU A 163 26.71 6.20 -14.53
N ARG A 164 25.92 5.20 -14.13
CA ARG A 164 25.98 3.86 -14.73
C ARG A 164 24.77 3.66 -15.61
N TYR A 165 25.00 3.25 -16.85
CA TYR A 165 23.96 2.92 -17.80
C TYR A 165 23.66 1.42 -17.75
N HIS A 166 22.43 1.07 -17.38
CA HIS A 166 21.98 -0.31 -17.35
C HIS A 166 21.29 -0.64 -18.68
N HIS A 167 21.85 -1.58 -19.45
CA HIS A 167 21.16 -2.10 -20.62
C HIS A 167 20.12 -3.13 -20.19
N ARG A 168 18.84 -2.90 -20.50
CA ARG A 168 17.85 -3.97 -20.63
C ARG A 168 17.10 -3.85 -21.96
N SER A 169 17.28 -4.89 -22.77
CA SER A 169 16.59 -5.17 -24.04
C SER A 169 16.78 -4.11 -25.16
N PRO A 170 16.85 -4.49 -26.44
CA PRO A 170 16.98 -3.55 -27.56
C PRO A 170 15.85 -2.50 -27.66
N MET A 171 14.76 -2.66 -26.90
CA MET A 171 13.54 -1.86 -26.97
C MET A 171 13.19 -1.11 -25.67
N GLY A 172 14.00 -1.20 -24.61
CA GLY A 172 13.75 -0.51 -23.33
C GLY A 172 14.50 0.83 -23.20
N PRO A 173 13.98 1.81 -22.44
CA PRO A 173 14.74 3.03 -22.16
C PRO A 173 16.04 2.69 -21.39
N LEU A 174 17.13 3.38 -21.74
CA LEU A 174 18.38 3.35 -20.97
C LEU A 174 18.11 3.90 -19.57
N GLU A 175 18.19 3.07 -18.53
CA GLU A 175 18.11 3.53 -17.15
C GLU A 175 19.53 3.87 -16.68
N SER A 176 19.73 5.11 -16.22
CA SER A 176 20.97 5.53 -15.56
C SER A 176 20.78 5.53 -14.05
N SER A 177 21.68 4.87 -13.32
CA SER A 177 21.82 5.09 -11.88
C SER A 177 22.88 6.15 -11.65
N VAL A 178 22.51 7.20 -10.92
CA VAL A 178 23.41 8.27 -10.51
C VAL A 178 23.81 8.03 -9.06
N GLU A 179 25.11 7.94 -8.80
CA GLU A 179 25.67 7.68 -7.49
C GLU A 179 26.66 8.80 -7.13
N ASP A 180 26.48 9.44 -5.98
CA ASP A 180 27.40 10.46 -5.48
C ASP A 180 28.39 9.82 -4.50
N ILE A 181 29.66 9.78 -4.89
CA ILE A 181 30.77 9.27 -4.07
C ILE A 181 31.50 10.47 -3.46
N THR A 182 31.67 10.46 -2.15
CA THR A 182 32.50 11.41 -1.43
C THR A 182 33.90 10.85 -1.26
N VAL A 183 34.89 11.50 -1.85
CA VAL A 183 36.31 11.16 -1.68
C VAL A 183 36.93 12.17 -0.71
N ARG A 184 37.70 11.70 0.27
CA ARG A 184 38.39 12.51 1.27
C ARG A 184 39.88 12.19 1.30
N ALA A 185 40.71 13.22 1.44
CA ALA A 185 42.14 13.08 1.70
C ALA A 185 42.45 12.92 3.20
N LEU A 186 43.20 11.87 3.55
CA LEU A 186 43.55 11.48 4.93
C LEU A 186 44.90 12.04 5.42
N GLY A 187 45.74 12.63 4.56
CA GLY A 187 47.06 13.15 5.00
C GLY A 187 47.96 13.72 3.90
N ASP A 188 49.19 14.10 4.29
CA ASP A 188 50.22 14.79 3.52
C ASP A 188 51.12 13.88 2.65
N ARG A 189 50.99 12.55 2.78
CA ARG A 189 51.71 11.56 1.97
C ARG A 189 50.78 10.83 1.01
N SER A 190 51.31 10.52 -0.15
CA SER A 190 50.68 10.24 -1.45
C SER A 190 49.70 9.05 -1.59
N HIS A 191 49.13 8.49 -0.51
CA HIS A 191 48.25 7.30 -0.61
C HIS A 191 47.03 7.25 0.32
N GLY A 192 46.70 8.31 1.06
CA GLY A 192 45.53 8.31 1.94
C GLY A 192 44.30 8.90 1.29
N LEU A 193 43.62 8.19 0.39
CA LEU A 193 42.26 8.56 -0.04
C LEU A 193 41.26 7.61 0.62
N GLU A 194 40.15 8.15 1.09
CA GLU A 194 38.99 7.40 1.52
C GLU A 194 37.82 7.78 0.61
N ALA A 195 37.23 6.80 -0.07
CA ALA A 195 35.99 6.99 -0.80
C ALA A 195 34.85 6.44 0.04
N SER A 196 33.74 7.15 0.05
CA SER A 196 32.52 6.77 0.76
C SER A 196 31.31 7.11 -0.08
N ARG A 197 30.22 6.38 0.10
CA ARG A 197 28.93 6.64 -0.53
C ARG A 197 27.81 6.54 0.50
N MET A 198 26.63 7.02 0.14
CA MET A 198 25.44 6.76 0.96
C MET A 198 25.03 5.30 0.81
N SER A 199 24.78 4.62 1.92
CA SER A 199 24.26 3.26 1.94
C SER A 199 22.84 3.20 1.37
N GLU A 200 22.34 1.97 1.20
CA GLU A 200 20.92 1.73 1.01
C GLU A 200 20.09 2.24 2.18
N TRP A 201 18.83 2.58 1.91
CA TRP A 201 17.86 2.91 2.95
C TRP A 201 17.50 1.64 3.72
N ARG A 202 17.64 1.69 5.04
CA ARG A 202 17.31 0.64 5.99
C ARG A 202 16.16 1.07 6.90
N HIS A 203 15.47 0.11 7.51
CA HIS A 203 14.42 0.37 8.49
C HIS A 203 15.04 0.58 9.89
N ALA A 204 14.82 1.74 10.51
CA ALA A 204 15.30 1.98 11.88
C ALA A 204 14.38 1.32 12.91
N LEU A 205 14.94 0.83 14.02
CA LEU A 205 14.15 0.38 15.17
C LEU A 205 13.84 1.56 16.09
N ILE A 206 12.66 1.56 16.72
CA ILE A 206 12.25 2.57 17.70
C ILE A 206 12.35 1.96 19.10
N ALA A 207 13.36 2.36 19.87
CA ALA A 207 13.52 1.90 21.25
C ALA A 207 12.62 2.65 22.24
N ALA A 208 12.31 3.91 21.96
CA ALA A 208 11.40 4.70 22.78
C ALA A 208 10.66 5.76 21.94
N ALA A 209 9.44 6.08 22.35
CA ALA A 209 8.64 7.14 21.76
C ALA A 209 7.96 7.99 22.84
N ARG A 210 7.81 9.28 22.59
CA ARG A 210 7.08 10.21 23.47
C ARG A 210 6.16 11.09 22.64
N ALA A 211 4.88 11.12 23.00
CA ALA A 211 3.91 12.06 22.48
C ALA A 211 3.92 13.36 23.31
N PRO A 212 3.56 14.51 22.71
CA PRO A 212 3.24 15.73 23.46
C PRO A 212 1.88 15.62 24.17
N VAL A 213 1.56 16.63 24.99
CA VAL A 213 0.25 16.75 25.66
C VAL A 213 -0.90 16.63 24.65
N GLY A 214 -1.92 15.85 24.99
CA GLY A 214 -3.07 15.58 24.13
C GLY A 214 -2.84 14.46 23.10
N GLY A 215 -1.64 13.87 23.04
CA GLY A 215 -1.32 12.71 22.22
C GLY A 215 -0.90 11.52 23.08
N GLU A 216 -1.11 10.32 22.55
CA GLU A 216 -0.67 9.04 23.11
C GLU A 216 0.13 8.26 22.06
N VAL A 217 1.09 7.47 22.53
CA VAL A 217 1.87 6.57 21.67
C VAL A 217 1.71 5.13 22.09
N LEU A 218 1.59 4.25 21.10
CA LEU A 218 1.68 2.79 21.28
C LEU A 218 2.87 2.27 20.48
N LEU A 219 3.92 1.84 21.18
CA LEU A 219 5.11 1.24 20.61
C LEU A 219 4.96 -0.29 20.61
N PRO A 220 4.80 -0.95 19.46
CA PRO A 220 4.72 -2.40 19.40
C PRO A 220 6.06 -3.08 19.75
N GLU A 221 5.98 -4.33 20.20
CA GLU A 221 7.14 -5.13 20.68
C GLU A 221 8.23 -5.31 19.61
N ASP A 222 7.87 -5.31 18.32
CA ASP A 222 8.79 -5.47 17.20
C ASP A 222 9.64 -4.21 16.90
N GLN A 223 9.31 -3.08 17.53
CA GLN A 223 9.99 -1.78 17.38
C GLN A 223 10.05 -1.23 15.95
N ARG A 224 9.20 -1.71 15.02
CA ARG A 224 9.20 -1.28 13.60
C ARG A 224 8.49 0.05 13.35
N GLY A 225 7.98 0.68 14.38
CA GLY A 225 7.25 1.93 14.29
C GLY A 225 6.43 2.17 15.53
N VAL A 226 5.64 3.23 15.54
CA VAL A 226 4.80 3.61 16.67
C VAL A 226 3.48 4.19 16.17
N PHE A 227 2.38 3.88 16.84
CA PHE A 227 1.12 4.58 16.60
C PHE A 227 1.06 5.85 17.45
N LEU A 228 0.75 6.99 16.84
CA LEU A 228 0.45 8.26 17.51
C LEU A 228 -1.03 8.59 17.32
N TYR A 229 -1.77 8.80 18.40
CA TYR A 229 -3.21 9.09 18.36
C TYR A 229 -3.59 10.12 19.43
N ARG A 230 -4.80 10.68 19.32
CA ARG A 230 -5.35 11.58 20.35
C ARG A 230 -5.42 10.86 21.68
N SER A 231 -4.99 11.49 22.77
CA SER A 231 -5.28 10.98 24.11
C SER A 231 -6.78 11.03 24.41
N ASP A 232 -7.24 10.33 25.44
CA ASP A 232 -8.64 10.47 25.87
C ASP A 232 -8.97 11.92 26.18
N GLU A 233 -8.10 12.63 26.91
CA GLU A 233 -8.22 14.06 27.24
C GLU A 233 -8.43 14.97 26.02
N ASN A 234 -7.90 14.58 24.86
CA ASN A 234 -8.02 15.30 23.59
C ASN A 234 -8.95 14.58 22.59
N ALA A 235 -9.86 13.74 23.08
CA ALA A 235 -10.89 13.10 22.28
C ALA A 235 -11.78 14.14 21.59
N GLY A 236 -12.16 13.85 20.35
CA GLY A 236 -12.87 14.76 19.46
C GLY A 236 -12.70 14.34 18.01
N VAL A 237 -13.28 15.12 17.09
CA VAL A 237 -13.20 14.91 15.64
C VAL A 237 -12.70 16.19 14.98
N GLY A 238 -11.79 16.06 14.01
CA GLY A 238 -11.25 17.16 13.23
C GLY A 238 -9.72 17.20 13.22
N PRO A 239 -9.12 18.28 12.68
CA PRO A 239 -7.68 18.35 12.50
C PRO A 239 -6.93 18.34 13.82
N VAL A 240 -5.72 17.77 13.81
CA VAL A 240 -4.81 17.75 14.96
C VAL A 240 -3.39 18.08 14.54
N VAL A 241 -2.65 18.70 15.46
CA VAL A 241 -1.21 18.94 15.32
C VAL A 241 -0.53 18.56 16.64
N PHE A 242 0.34 17.57 16.58
CA PHE A 242 1.22 17.18 17.68
C PHE A 242 2.61 17.73 17.42
N ARG A 243 3.04 18.67 18.27
CA ARG A 243 4.36 19.28 18.17
C ARG A 243 5.38 18.55 19.02
N ALA A 244 6.62 18.49 18.57
CA ALA A 244 7.72 17.92 19.33
C ALA A 244 7.54 16.44 19.73
N VAL A 245 6.94 15.64 18.83
CA VAL A 245 6.97 14.17 18.93
C VAL A 245 8.43 13.72 18.92
N THR A 246 8.80 12.84 19.86
CA THR A 246 10.19 12.39 20.02
C THR A 246 10.29 10.89 19.84
N LEU A 247 11.24 10.43 19.01
CA LEU A 247 11.57 9.01 18.84
C LEU A 247 13.05 8.78 19.14
N THR A 248 13.36 7.74 19.90
CA THR A 248 14.72 7.22 20.08
C THR A 248 14.90 6.04 19.12
N LEU A 249 15.81 6.22 18.16
CA LEU A 249 16.09 5.29 17.09
C LEU A 249 17.34 4.48 17.39
N CYS A 250 17.28 3.19 17.11
CA CYS A 250 18.42 2.28 17.13
C CYS A 250 18.61 1.68 15.74
N ARG A 251 19.86 1.40 15.37
CA ARG A 251 20.13 0.65 14.14
C ARG A 251 19.87 -0.85 14.35
N PRO A 252 19.35 -1.58 13.35
CA PRO A 252 19.45 -3.03 13.31
C PRO A 252 20.92 -3.47 13.43
N THR A 253 21.15 -4.66 13.97
CA THR A 253 22.50 -5.20 14.27
C THR A 253 23.46 -5.16 13.08
N ASP A 254 22.94 -5.45 11.89
CA ASP A 254 23.65 -5.47 10.59
C ASP A 254 23.59 -4.13 9.83
N GLY A 255 22.86 -3.14 10.36
CA GLY A 255 22.68 -1.85 9.72
C GLY A 255 23.88 -0.91 9.89
N PRO A 256 24.07 0.06 8.98
CA PRO A 256 25.18 1.00 9.07
C PRO A 256 25.12 1.79 10.37
N ALA A 257 26.29 2.10 10.91
CA ALA A 257 26.41 2.92 12.11
C ALA A 257 25.78 4.31 11.89
N PHE A 258 25.24 4.88 12.97
CA PHE A 258 24.82 6.27 13.02
C PHE A 258 26.01 7.23 13.10
N ALA A 259 26.85 7.20 12.06
CA ALA A 259 28.07 7.99 11.95
C ALA A 259 27.79 9.51 11.83
N ASP A 260 28.85 10.30 11.61
CA ASP A 260 28.78 11.77 11.45
C ASP A 260 27.80 12.22 10.35
N HIS A 261 27.55 11.36 9.36
CA HIS A 261 26.64 11.60 8.25
C HIS A 261 25.56 10.52 8.20
N VAL A 262 24.33 10.90 8.57
CA VAL A 262 23.13 10.06 8.50
C VAL A 262 22.01 10.85 7.83
N SER A 263 21.29 10.23 6.91
CA SER A 263 20.02 10.75 6.40
C SER A 263 18.88 9.99 7.07
N LEU A 264 17.86 10.74 7.48
CA LEU A 264 16.65 10.20 8.11
C LEU A 264 15.44 10.62 7.29
N TRP A 265 14.46 9.72 7.21
CA TRP A 265 13.17 9.99 6.59
C TRP A 265 12.08 9.37 7.45
N VAL A 266 11.27 10.23 8.06
CA VAL A 266 10.12 9.82 8.88
C VAL A 266 8.88 9.77 8.02
N PHE A 267 8.16 8.66 8.09
CA PHE A 267 6.92 8.42 7.37
C PHE A 267 5.75 8.39 8.35
N GLY A 268 4.59 8.84 7.90
CA GLY A 268 3.32 8.76 8.63
C GLY A 268 2.23 8.19 7.74
N ILE A 269 1.53 7.16 8.21
CA ILE A 269 0.39 6.56 7.51
C ILE A 269 -0.83 6.63 8.44
N GLU A 270 -1.95 7.20 7.96
CA GLU A 270 -3.20 7.19 8.73
C GLU A 270 -3.78 5.78 8.81
N MET A 271 -4.08 5.37 10.04
CA MET A 271 -4.62 4.08 10.41
C MET A 271 -5.87 4.29 11.26
N VAL A 272 -6.75 3.28 11.30
CA VAL A 272 -7.94 3.22 12.16
C VAL A 272 -7.80 2.00 13.05
N TYR A 273 -8.03 2.18 14.35
CA TYR A 273 -8.09 1.10 15.32
C TYR A 273 -9.45 0.40 15.27
N ILE A 274 -9.45 -0.86 14.87
CA ILE A 274 -10.63 -1.72 14.87
C ILE A 274 -10.64 -2.50 16.20
N PRO A 275 -11.65 -2.30 17.06
CA PRO A 275 -11.70 -2.95 18.37
C PRO A 275 -11.96 -4.46 18.23
N GLU A 276 -11.50 -5.21 19.24
CA GLU A 276 -11.87 -6.60 19.41
C GLU A 276 -13.40 -6.73 19.59
N GLY A 277 -13.97 -7.79 19.03
CA GLY A 277 -15.37 -8.13 19.26
C GLY A 277 -16.03 -8.87 18.10
N PRO A 278 -17.23 -9.40 18.36
CA PRO A 278 -17.99 -10.18 17.38
C PRO A 278 -18.50 -9.30 16.24
N PHE A 279 -18.71 -9.93 15.08
CA PHE A 279 -19.26 -9.30 13.88
C PHE A 279 -19.85 -10.34 12.94
N SER A 280 -20.81 -9.94 12.10
CA SER A 280 -21.38 -10.80 11.06
C SER A 280 -20.54 -10.74 9.79
N LEU A 281 -20.29 -11.90 9.19
CA LEU A 281 -19.66 -12.11 7.89
C LEU A 281 -20.70 -12.45 6.83
N GLY A 282 -20.50 -11.95 5.62
CA GLY A 282 -21.34 -12.29 4.48
C GLY A 282 -22.61 -11.46 4.33
N ASP A 283 -23.66 -12.08 3.79
CA ASP A 283 -24.93 -11.42 3.46
C ASP A 283 -26.14 -12.16 4.06
N PRO A 284 -27.16 -11.45 4.54
CA PRO A 284 -28.40 -12.07 5.03
C PRO A 284 -29.08 -13.02 4.03
N LEU A 285 -28.93 -12.80 2.72
CA LEU A 285 -29.52 -13.65 1.67
C LEU A 285 -28.77 -14.98 1.47
N GLY A 286 -27.63 -15.17 2.10
CA GLY A 286 -26.75 -16.32 1.88
C GLY A 286 -26.42 -16.52 0.40
N PRO A 287 -26.55 -17.75 -0.17
CA PRO A 287 -26.31 -18.01 -1.59
C PRO A 287 -27.10 -17.14 -2.57
N GLY A 288 -28.24 -16.57 -2.15
CA GLY A 288 -29.02 -15.65 -2.98
C GLY A 288 -28.50 -14.21 -3.00
N GLY A 289 -27.43 -13.93 -2.25
CA GLY A 289 -26.85 -12.61 -2.06
C GLY A 289 -25.81 -12.21 -3.13
N PRO A 290 -24.88 -11.31 -2.78
CA PRO A 290 -23.72 -10.98 -3.60
C PRO A 290 -22.90 -12.22 -3.95
N ALA A 291 -22.19 -12.19 -5.08
CA ALA A 291 -21.49 -13.35 -5.61
C ALA A 291 -20.49 -13.92 -4.60
N ALA A 292 -20.55 -15.24 -4.39
CA ALA A 292 -19.66 -15.99 -3.51
C ALA A 292 -19.57 -15.48 -2.06
N CYS A 293 -20.60 -14.76 -1.60
CA CYS A 293 -20.59 -14.23 -0.25
C CYS A 293 -20.52 -15.34 0.80
N PHE A 294 -19.97 -15.00 1.96
CA PHE A 294 -20.02 -15.87 3.12
C PHE A 294 -21.45 -16.02 3.64
N TYR A 295 -21.74 -17.16 4.27
CA TYR A 295 -22.98 -17.38 5.00
C TYR A 295 -22.85 -18.52 6.01
N ASP A 296 -23.82 -18.63 6.91
CA ASP A 296 -23.97 -19.78 7.80
C ASP A 296 -24.74 -20.90 7.10
N ALA A 297 -24.04 -21.97 6.74
CA ALA A 297 -24.62 -23.12 6.05
C ALA A 297 -25.54 -23.98 6.91
N SER A 298 -25.64 -23.71 8.22
CA SER A 298 -26.61 -24.37 9.10
C SER A 298 -28.00 -23.70 9.04
N LEU A 299 -28.09 -22.49 8.50
CA LEU A 299 -29.33 -21.72 8.43
C LEU A 299 -30.08 -22.01 7.11
N GLY A 300 -31.38 -22.33 7.24
CA GLY A 300 -32.25 -22.63 6.11
C GLY A 300 -32.67 -21.38 5.34
N ASP A 301 -33.17 -21.57 4.10
CA ASP A 301 -33.53 -20.47 3.18
C ASP A 301 -34.67 -19.54 3.66
N LYS A 302 -35.34 -19.91 4.75
CA LYS A 302 -36.41 -19.09 5.37
C LYS A 302 -35.91 -18.20 6.50
N GLU A 303 -34.65 -18.37 6.93
CA GLU A 303 -34.08 -17.53 7.97
C GLU A 303 -33.89 -16.09 7.44
N PRO A 304 -34.26 -15.07 8.24
CA PRO A 304 -34.21 -13.68 7.78
C PRO A 304 -32.80 -13.13 7.64
N ASP A 305 -31.82 -13.73 8.32
CA ASP A 305 -30.41 -13.37 8.25
C ASP A 305 -29.57 -14.65 8.28
N ARG A 306 -28.90 -14.92 7.16
CA ARG A 306 -28.00 -16.06 6.98
C ARG A 306 -26.52 -15.68 7.09
N SER A 307 -26.20 -14.47 7.53
CA SER A 307 -24.81 -14.07 7.77
C SER A 307 -24.18 -14.93 8.87
N TYR A 308 -22.87 -15.21 8.74
CA TYR A 308 -22.14 -16.02 9.70
C TYR A 308 -21.60 -15.16 10.84
N LEU A 309 -21.92 -15.49 12.10
CA LEU A 309 -21.46 -14.71 13.25
C LEU A 309 -20.09 -15.19 13.75
N VAL A 310 -19.07 -14.35 13.62
CA VAL A 310 -17.76 -14.57 14.24
C VAL A 310 -17.83 -14.15 15.71
N THR A 311 -17.58 -15.09 16.62
CA THR A 311 -17.74 -14.88 18.07
C THR A 311 -16.46 -15.01 18.89
N SER A 312 -15.35 -15.43 18.28
CA SER A 312 -14.05 -15.56 18.95
C SER A 312 -12.88 -15.49 17.96
N ASP A 313 -11.66 -15.41 18.48
CA ASP A 313 -10.39 -15.56 17.74
C ASP A 313 -10.05 -17.05 17.46
N GLY A 314 -10.98 -17.96 17.75
CA GLY A 314 -10.82 -19.40 17.53
C GLY A 314 -10.86 -19.80 16.05
N PRO A 315 -10.57 -21.10 15.77
CA PRO A 315 -10.73 -21.64 14.43
C PRO A 315 -12.20 -21.57 13.98
N ILE A 316 -12.41 -21.35 12.67
CA ILE A 316 -13.75 -21.33 12.06
C ILE A 316 -13.88 -22.56 11.17
N GLU A 317 -14.89 -23.37 11.44
CA GLU A 317 -15.24 -24.52 10.60
C GLU A 317 -15.85 -24.04 9.28
N VAL A 318 -15.39 -24.62 8.17
CA VAL A 318 -15.90 -24.34 6.81
C VAL A 318 -16.41 -25.62 6.17
N GLY A 319 -17.58 -25.55 5.54
CA GLY A 319 -18.05 -26.62 4.67
C GLY A 319 -19.57 -26.62 4.47
N PRO A 320 -20.06 -27.38 3.48
CA PRO A 320 -21.48 -27.46 3.18
C PRO A 320 -22.23 -28.21 4.28
N ASN A 321 -23.34 -27.66 4.74
CA ASN A 321 -24.26 -28.24 5.74
C ASN A 321 -23.63 -28.56 7.11
N GLY A 322 -24.40 -28.43 8.18
CA GLY A 322 -23.99 -28.89 9.50
C GLY A 322 -25.06 -28.77 10.57
N ASP A 323 -25.01 -29.65 11.57
CA ASP A 323 -25.90 -29.63 12.75
C ASP A 323 -25.62 -28.44 13.70
N ARG A 324 -24.62 -27.61 13.38
CA ARG A 324 -24.17 -26.43 14.12
C ARG A 324 -23.70 -25.36 13.15
N SER A 325 -23.71 -24.10 13.60
CA SER A 325 -23.21 -22.94 12.87
C SER A 325 -21.86 -23.22 12.22
N ARG A 326 -21.77 -23.00 10.90
CA ARG A 326 -20.59 -23.26 10.08
C ARG A 326 -20.51 -22.26 8.94
N LEU A 327 -19.34 -21.68 8.73
CA LEU A 327 -19.11 -20.75 7.63
C LEU A 327 -19.13 -21.54 6.32
N TYR A 328 -19.71 -20.96 5.28
CA TYR A 328 -19.56 -21.49 3.93
C TYR A 328 -19.60 -20.37 2.90
N TYR A 329 -19.08 -20.69 1.72
CA TYR A 329 -19.06 -19.86 0.52
C TYR A 329 -19.12 -20.84 -0.65
N ASP A 330 -20.00 -20.59 -1.61
CA ASP A 330 -20.15 -21.48 -2.76
C ASP A 330 -19.02 -21.29 -3.77
N GLY A 331 -18.72 -22.36 -4.51
CA GLY A 331 -17.79 -22.35 -5.65
C GLY A 331 -18.51 -22.17 -6.99
N ASP A 332 -19.79 -21.77 -6.96
CA ASP A 332 -20.69 -21.81 -8.12
C ASP A 332 -20.94 -20.42 -8.74
N ALA A 333 -20.20 -19.38 -8.33
CA ALA A 333 -20.33 -18.09 -8.99
C ALA A 333 -19.75 -18.16 -10.42
N SER A 334 -20.27 -17.30 -11.31
CA SER A 334 -19.96 -17.36 -12.74
C SER A 334 -18.50 -17.06 -13.09
N ASP A 335 -17.73 -16.56 -12.13
CA ASP A 335 -16.42 -15.95 -12.35
C ASP A 335 -15.27 -16.95 -12.03
N GLY A 336 -15.55 -18.09 -11.39
CA GLY A 336 -14.65 -19.23 -11.20
C GLY A 336 -13.49 -19.00 -10.22
N ASN A 337 -13.60 -17.99 -9.35
CA ASN A 337 -12.55 -17.56 -8.42
C ASN A 337 -13.07 -17.39 -6.98
N GLU A 338 -13.94 -18.27 -6.52
CA GLU A 338 -14.66 -18.14 -5.24
C GLU A 338 -13.93 -18.80 -4.05
N GLY A 339 -13.14 -19.84 -4.37
CA GLY A 339 -12.36 -20.65 -3.45
C GLY A 339 -12.81 -22.09 -3.35
N ASP A 340 -12.04 -22.86 -2.61
CA ASP A 340 -12.16 -24.31 -2.49
C ASP A 340 -13.37 -24.79 -1.66
N GLY A 341 -14.06 -23.88 -0.97
CA GLY A 341 -15.12 -24.18 -0.01
C GLY A 341 -14.65 -25.06 1.17
N GLN A 342 -13.33 -25.15 1.40
CA GLN A 342 -12.74 -26.03 2.41
C GLN A 342 -12.25 -25.25 3.64
N GLY A 343 -12.07 -25.98 4.73
CA GLY A 343 -11.48 -25.47 5.95
C GLY A 343 -10.80 -26.56 6.77
N PRO A 344 -10.64 -26.34 8.09
CA PRO A 344 -11.04 -25.14 8.82
C PRO A 344 -10.18 -23.92 8.47
N ILE A 345 -10.67 -22.72 8.79
CA ILE A 345 -9.83 -21.54 8.96
C ILE A 345 -9.11 -21.69 10.31
N PRO A 346 -7.78 -21.81 10.35
CA PRO A 346 -7.05 -22.08 11.59
C PRO A 346 -7.10 -20.91 12.58
N LYS A 347 -6.93 -21.20 13.88
CA LYS A 347 -6.83 -20.17 14.95
C LYS A 347 -5.78 -19.10 14.66
N GLY A 348 -4.67 -19.47 14.01
CA GLY A 348 -3.59 -18.54 13.70
C GLY A 348 -3.97 -17.49 12.65
N PHE A 349 -5.02 -17.72 11.87
CA PHE A 349 -5.46 -16.78 10.84
C PHE A 349 -6.17 -15.57 11.49
N PRO A 350 -5.81 -14.32 11.13
CA PRO A 350 -6.52 -13.13 11.59
C PRO A 350 -7.96 -13.11 11.06
N ASN A 351 -8.88 -13.68 11.84
CA ASN A 351 -10.28 -13.86 11.46
C ASN A 351 -11.15 -12.60 11.68
N GLY A 352 -10.53 -11.47 12.02
CA GLY A 352 -11.19 -10.21 12.33
C GLY A 352 -11.66 -10.07 13.78
N TYR A 353 -11.81 -11.14 14.59
CA TYR A 353 -12.32 -11.00 15.95
C TYR A 353 -11.43 -10.13 16.83
N GLY A 354 -10.12 -10.41 16.86
CA GLY A 354 -9.13 -9.64 17.62
C GLY A 354 -9.01 -8.18 17.15
N ALA A 355 -8.46 -7.32 18.00
CA ALA A 355 -8.20 -5.92 17.64
C ALA A 355 -7.04 -5.79 16.64
N PHE A 356 -7.16 -4.85 15.70
CA PHE A 356 -6.11 -4.56 14.72
C PHE A 356 -6.18 -3.10 14.26
N TYR A 357 -5.10 -2.60 13.70
CA TYR A 357 -5.10 -1.35 12.95
C TYR A 357 -5.21 -1.64 11.46
N VAL A 358 -5.97 -0.82 10.72
CA VAL A 358 -6.05 -0.87 9.25
C VAL A 358 -5.81 0.51 8.67
N MET A 359 -5.12 0.62 7.54
CA MET A 359 -4.95 1.91 6.87
C MET A 359 -6.31 2.56 6.62
N LYS A 360 -6.44 3.86 6.93
CA LYS A 360 -7.68 4.61 6.80
C LYS A 360 -8.09 4.81 5.34
N TYR A 361 -7.09 4.96 4.47
CA TYR A 361 -7.23 5.09 3.03
C TYR A 361 -6.43 4.00 2.33
N GLN A 362 -6.75 3.74 1.06
CA GLN A 362 -5.92 2.93 0.16
C GLN A 362 -4.54 3.59 0.02
N ILE A 363 -3.49 2.79 -0.28
CA ILE A 363 -2.14 3.32 -0.54
C ILE A 363 -2.24 4.42 -1.59
N THR A 364 -1.67 5.59 -1.32
CA THR A 364 -1.71 6.72 -2.26
C THR A 364 -0.56 6.67 -3.25
N GLN A 365 -0.73 7.29 -4.43
CA GLN A 365 0.30 7.33 -5.47
C GLN A 365 1.60 7.96 -4.97
N GLY A 366 1.51 8.96 -4.10
CA GLY A 366 2.69 9.59 -3.54
C GLY A 366 3.34 8.73 -2.45
N GLN A 367 2.57 8.06 -1.58
CA GLN A 367 3.14 7.09 -0.62
C GLN A 367 3.93 6.00 -1.33
N TYR A 368 3.37 5.48 -2.42
CA TYR A 368 4.04 4.48 -3.24
C TYR A 368 5.27 5.06 -3.98
N GLY A 369 5.18 6.30 -4.48
CA GLY A 369 6.31 7.01 -5.06
C GLY A 369 7.48 7.19 -4.09
N ASP A 370 7.19 7.56 -2.84
CA ASP A 370 8.18 7.67 -1.77
C ASP A 370 8.81 6.32 -1.43
N PHE A 371 7.99 5.26 -1.31
CA PHE A 371 8.48 3.88 -1.17
C PHE A 371 9.50 3.52 -2.27
N VAL A 372 9.14 3.70 -3.54
CA VAL A 372 10.03 3.41 -4.67
C VAL A 372 11.28 4.29 -4.66
N ASN A 373 11.23 5.51 -4.11
CA ASN A 373 12.40 6.37 -3.95
C ASN A 373 13.37 5.90 -2.85
N THR A 374 12.96 4.99 -1.96
CA THR A 374 13.86 4.32 -1.01
C THR A 374 14.58 3.10 -1.60
N LEU A 375 14.08 2.54 -2.70
CA LEU A 375 14.66 1.34 -3.33
C LEU A 375 15.87 1.68 -4.19
N GLN A 376 16.76 0.69 -4.38
CA GLN A 376 17.94 0.76 -5.24
C GLN A 376 18.00 -0.42 -6.21
N GLY A 377 18.89 -0.32 -7.21
CA GLY A 377 19.16 -1.41 -8.14
C GLY A 377 17.90 -1.94 -8.86
N PRO A 378 17.83 -3.26 -9.10
CA PRO A 378 16.69 -3.90 -9.78
C PRO A 378 15.34 -3.70 -9.08
N ALA A 379 15.32 -3.67 -7.73
CA ALA A 379 14.10 -3.49 -6.95
C ALA A 379 13.31 -2.24 -7.37
N ARG A 380 14.02 -1.15 -7.65
CA ARG A 380 13.41 0.13 -8.02
C ARG A 380 12.70 0.09 -9.37
N THR A 381 13.22 -0.70 -10.31
CA THR A 381 12.64 -0.90 -11.65
C THR A 381 11.47 -1.89 -11.56
N VAL A 382 11.66 -2.99 -10.84
CA VAL A 382 10.65 -4.05 -10.67
C VAL A 382 9.39 -3.51 -9.98
N ARG A 383 9.54 -2.65 -8.96
CA ARG A 383 8.44 -2.05 -8.18
C ARG A 383 7.88 -0.76 -8.76
N PHE A 384 8.25 -0.35 -9.97
CA PHE A 384 7.72 0.87 -10.56
C PHE A 384 6.72 0.59 -11.69
N SER A 385 5.56 1.23 -11.63
CA SER A 385 4.58 1.23 -12.73
C SER A 385 4.90 2.33 -13.74
N TYR A 386 4.97 1.96 -15.02
CA TYR A 386 5.32 2.86 -16.13
C TYR A 386 4.09 3.45 -16.86
N TRP A 387 2.89 3.34 -16.28
CA TRP A 387 1.62 3.73 -16.88
C TRP A 387 1.25 5.21 -16.66
N PHE A 388 2.23 6.11 -16.61
CA PHE A 388 1.99 7.54 -16.41
C PHE A 388 0.95 8.09 -17.42
N GLY A 389 -0.02 8.86 -16.92
CA GLY A 389 -1.10 9.45 -17.71
C GLY A 389 -2.27 8.51 -18.00
N SER A 390 -2.15 7.22 -17.68
CA SER A 390 -3.25 6.26 -17.84
C SER A 390 -4.13 6.23 -16.59
N TYR A 391 -5.44 6.38 -16.77
CA TYR A 391 -6.44 6.25 -15.71
C TYR A 391 -6.07 7.00 -14.42
N ARG A 392 -5.71 8.28 -14.56
CA ARG A 392 -5.34 9.18 -13.46
C ARG A 392 -4.13 8.70 -12.62
N TYR A 393 -3.27 7.84 -13.17
CA TYR A 393 -1.95 7.52 -12.60
C TYR A 393 -0.93 8.60 -12.97
N THR A 394 -0.36 9.25 -11.95
CA THR A 394 0.40 10.50 -12.12
C THR A 394 1.84 10.43 -11.60
N THR A 395 2.30 9.24 -11.19
CA THR A 395 3.70 9.03 -10.83
C THR A 395 4.53 8.81 -12.08
N PHE A 396 5.61 9.56 -12.23
CA PHE A 396 6.55 9.46 -13.35
C PHE A 396 8.00 9.51 -12.87
N MET A 397 8.90 9.07 -13.75
CA MET A 397 10.34 9.09 -13.51
C MET A 397 10.98 10.33 -14.14
N THR A 398 11.78 11.07 -13.38
CA THR A 398 12.57 12.20 -13.88
C THR A 398 13.86 11.73 -14.54
N GLN A 399 14.58 12.65 -15.20
CA GLN A 399 15.93 12.38 -15.73
C GLN A 399 16.95 12.01 -14.64
N SER A 400 16.74 12.45 -13.40
CA SER A 400 17.55 12.06 -12.24
C SER A 400 17.12 10.71 -11.65
N SER A 401 16.26 9.97 -12.35
CA SER A 401 15.62 8.75 -11.91
C SER A 401 14.79 8.93 -10.63
N ALA A 402 14.45 10.15 -10.20
CA ALA A 402 13.54 10.35 -9.07
C ALA A 402 12.10 10.04 -9.49
N ARG A 403 11.30 9.42 -8.61
CA ARG A 403 9.87 9.22 -8.85
C ARG A 403 9.12 10.42 -8.25
N LEU A 404 8.41 11.16 -9.10
CA LEU A 404 7.59 12.31 -8.70
C LEU A 404 6.14 12.01 -9.02
N THR A 405 5.23 12.48 -8.16
CA THR A 405 3.79 12.26 -8.30
C THR A 405 3.07 13.59 -8.37
N LEU A 406 2.31 13.83 -9.44
CA LEU A 406 1.57 15.10 -9.61
C LEU A 406 0.31 15.16 -8.74
N ARG A 407 -0.28 14.01 -8.42
CA ARG A 407 -1.47 13.87 -7.56
C ARG A 407 -1.18 12.87 -6.44
N PRO A 408 -0.40 13.29 -5.42
CA PRO A 408 0.10 12.38 -4.39
C PRO A 408 -0.99 11.72 -3.55
N ASP A 409 -2.17 12.35 -3.44
CA ASP A 409 -3.26 11.88 -2.60
C ASP A 409 -4.23 10.93 -3.32
N ASN A 410 -4.15 10.80 -4.65
CA ASN A 410 -4.94 9.81 -5.39
C ASN A 410 -4.60 8.40 -4.89
N ALA A 411 -5.61 7.54 -4.79
CA ALA A 411 -5.35 6.12 -4.55
C ALA A 411 -4.47 5.54 -5.67
N CYS A 412 -3.50 4.72 -5.29
CA CYS A 412 -2.53 4.13 -6.17
C CYS A 412 -3.12 2.90 -6.85
N ASN A 413 -3.55 3.08 -8.11
CA ASN A 413 -3.81 1.98 -9.01
C ASN A 413 -2.51 1.38 -9.56
N TRP A 414 -2.64 0.30 -10.32
CA TRP A 414 -1.51 -0.45 -10.89
C TRP A 414 -0.64 -1.13 -9.83
N LEU A 415 -1.25 -1.62 -8.75
CA LEU A 415 -0.56 -2.42 -7.74
C LEU A 415 -0.85 -3.91 -7.95
N ALA A 416 0.17 -4.69 -8.30
CA ALA A 416 0.10 -6.15 -8.21
C ALA A 416 0.23 -6.59 -6.73
N TRP A 417 -0.08 -7.85 -6.44
CA TRP A 417 0.06 -8.41 -5.08
C TRP A 417 1.44 -8.11 -4.47
N MET A 418 2.52 -8.41 -5.21
CA MET A 418 3.88 -8.19 -4.72
C MET A 418 4.29 -6.72 -4.61
N ASP A 419 3.61 -5.80 -5.29
CA ASP A 419 3.85 -4.37 -5.12
C ASP A 419 3.33 -3.89 -3.76
N GLY A 420 2.10 -4.31 -3.41
CA GLY A 420 1.50 -3.98 -2.12
C GLY A 420 2.10 -4.75 -0.96
N ALA A 421 2.45 -6.03 -1.14
CA ALA A 421 3.17 -6.81 -0.13
C ALA A 421 4.55 -6.19 0.17
N ALA A 422 5.30 -5.76 -0.86
CA ALA A 422 6.57 -5.07 -0.64
C ALA A 422 6.40 -3.74 0.11
N PHE A 423 5.37 -2.95 -0.24
CA PHE A 423 5.03 -1.73 0.50
C PHE A 423 4.68 -2.02 1.96
N ALA A 424 3.83 -3.04 2.20
CA ALA A 424 3.45 -3.47 3.54
C ALA A 424 4.70 -3.85 4.34
N CYS A 425 5.57 -4.68 3.77
CA CYS A 425 6.82 -5.07 4.44
C CYS A 425 7.70 -3.87 4.75
N TRP A 426 7.93 -3.00 3.76
CA TRP A 426 8.74 -1.80 3.89
C TRP A 426 8.25 -0.88 5.02
N ALA A 427 6.93 -0.70 5.15
CA ALA A 427 6.30 0.10 6.18
C ALA A 427 6.20 -0.61 7.55
N GLY A 428 6.60 -1.88 7.65
CA GLY A 428 6.36 -2.70 8.84
C GLY A 428 4.89 -3.10 9.02
N LEU A 429 4.03 -2.93 8.01
CA LEU A 429 2.63 -3.36 8.05
C LEU A 429 2.50 -4.79 7.48
N ARG A 430 1.28 -5.29 7.38
CA ARG A 430 0.96 -6.57 6.73
C ARG A 430 -0.22 -6.44 5.77
N PRO A 431 -0.40 -7.41 4.86
CA PRO A 431 -1.67 -7.59 4.16
C PRO A 431 -2.86 -7.71 5.13
N LEU A 432 -4.01 -7.20 4.69
CA LEU A 432 -5.30 -7.31 5.36
C LEU A 432 -5.96 -8.64 4.96
N THR A 433 -6.63 -9.34 5.88
CA THR A 433 -7.44 -10.52 5.51
C THR A 433 -8.82 -10.11 5.01
N GLU A 434 -9.47 -10.92 4.19
CA GLU A 434 -10.84 -10.62 3.74
C GLU A 434 -11.87 -10.60 4.89
N LEU A 435 -11.60 -11.29 6.00
CA LEU A 435 -12.47 -11.27 7.18
C LEU A 435 -12.29 -9.97 7.98
N GLU A 436 -11.04 -9.52 8.14
CA GLU A 436 -10.75 -8.19 8.70
C GLU A 436 -11.32 -7.06 7.82
N TYR A 437 -11.31 -7.23 6.49
CA TYR A 437 -11.93 -6.29 5.55
C TYR A 437 -13.43 -6.12 5.84
N GLU A 438 -14.18 -7.22 5.92
CA GLU A 438 -15.62 -7.16 6.22
C GLU A 438 -15.91 -6.56 7.61
N LYS A 439 -15.10 -6.90 8.61
CA LYS A 439 -15.22 -6.25 9.93
C LYS A 439 -14.96 -4.74 9.84
N ALA A 440 -13.94 -4.32 9.10
CA ALA A 440 -13.61 -2.91 8.92
C ALA A 440 -14.76 -2.14 8.22
N CYS A 441 -15.54 -2.81 7.37
CA CYS A 441 -16.76 -2.28 6.76
C CYS A 441 -17.92 -2.15 7.77
N ARG A 442 -18.36 -3.28 8.33
CA ARG A 442 -19.64 -3.42 9.05
C ARG A 442 -19.55 -3.16 10.55
N GLY A 443 -18.44 -3.53 11.17
CA GLY A 443 -18.33 -3.57 12.62
C GLY A 443 -19.38 -4.51 13.26
N PRO A 444 -19.89 -4.20 14.46
CA PRO A 444 -20.89 -5.02 15.15
C PRO A 444 -22.32 -4.74 14.69
N ALA A 445 -22.52 -3.91 13.66
CA ALA A 445 -23.85 -3.60 13.14
C ALA A 445 -24.50 -4.86 12.53
N GLN A 446 -25.83 -4.90 12.57
CA GLN A 446 -26.59 -5.96 11.91
C GLN A 446 -26.32 -5.93 10.40
N ALA A 447 -26.18 -7.11 9.79
CA ALA A 447 -25.96 -7.22 8.36
C ALA A 447 -27.21 -6.78 7.59
N VAL A 448 -27.01 -5.97 6.54
CA VAL A 448 -28.07 -5.53 5.63
C VAL A 448 -27.83 -6.16 4.26
N SER A 449 -28.86 -6.77 3.68
CA SER A 449 -28.77 -7.43 2.37
C SER A 449 -28.26 -6.47 1.30
N CYS A 450 -27.24 -6.91 0.56
CA CYS A 450 -26.60 -6.18 -0.54
C CYS A 450 -26.05 -4.81 -0.13
N GLU A 451 -25.69 -4.62 1.14
CA GLU A 451 -25.15 -3.36 1.63
C GLU A 451 -23.76 -3.03 1.06
N TYR A 452 -23.43 -1.74 1.10
CA TYR A 452 -22.09 -1.22 0.89
C TYR A 452 -21.40 -0.94 2.22
N ALA A 453 -20.13 -0.53 2.20
CA ALA A 453 -19.34 -0.28 3.40
C ALA A 453 -19.99 0.72 4.40
N TRP A 454 -20.86 1.63 3.94
CA TRP A 454 -21.60 2.57 4.80
C TRP A 454 -22.87 2.00 5.46
N GLY A 455 -23.17 0.71 5.26
CA GLY A 455 -24.23 -0.02 5.97
C GLY A 455 -25.62 0.04 5.32
N THR A 456 -25.72 0.56 4.09
CA THR A 456 -26.99 0.66 3.36
C THR A 456 -26.81 0.29 1.90
N THR A 457 -27.92 0.21 1.16
CA THR A 457 -27.95 -0.13 -0.27
C THR A 457 -27.98 1.10 -1.19
N LYS A 458 -27.82 2.32 -0.64
CA LYS A 458 -27.85 3.57 -1.42
C LYS A 458 -26.43 4.00 -1.81
N ALA A 459 -26.10 3.89 -3.09
CA ALA A 459 -24.82 4.38 -3.64
C ALA A 459 -25.02 5.59 -4.55
N MET A 460 -24.10 6.55 -4.45
CA MET A 460 -24.06 7.75 -5.28
C MET A 460 -22.72 7.81 -6.01
N GLN A 461 -22.77 7.69 -7.34
CA GLN A 461 -21.57 7.75 -8.18
C GLN A 461 -20.93 9.14 -8.09
N ALA A 462 -19.63 9.19 -7.82
CA ALA A 462 -18.84 10.40 -7.99
C ALA A 462 -18.76 10.75 -9.48
N GLN A 463 -19.07 12.00 -9.84
CA GLN A 463 -19.08 12.48 -11.23
C GLN A 463 -18.43 13.85 -11.40
N VAL A 464 -18.41 14.66 -10.34
CA VAL A 464 -17.86 16.01 -10.36
C VAL A 464 -16.82 16.14 -9.27
N ILE A 465 -15.65 16.65 -9.65
CA ILE A 465 -14.56 16.97 -8.74
C ILE A 465 -14.57 18.48 -8.51
N PHE A 466 -14.66 18.86 -7.24
CA PHE A 466 -14.62 20.24 -6.78
C PHE A 466 -13.28 20.51 -6.09
N GLY A 467 -12.82 21.76 -6.16
CA GLY A 467 -11.56 22.17 -5.55
C GLY A 467 -10.34 21.87 -6.44
N ASN A 468 -9.16 21.81 -5.82
CA ASN A 468 -7.89 21.60 -6.50
C ASN A 468 -7.30 20.24 -6.12
N GLU A 469 -7.05 19.38 -7.11
CA GLU A 469 -6.59 18.00 -6.90
C GLU A 469 -5.12 17.87 -6.47
N GLY A 470 -4.41 18.97 -6.27
CA GLY A 470 -3.11 19.03 -5.58
C GLY A 470 -3.18 19.58 -4.15
N GLY A 471 -4.38 19.63 -3.57
CA GLY A 471 -4.65 20.15 -2.24
C GLY A 471 -5.98 19.61 -1.71
N VAL A 472 -6.94 20.50 -1.43
CA VAL A 472 -8.27 20.08 -0.97
C VAL A 472 -9.20 19.91 -2.17
N SER A 473 -9.58 18.66 -2.47
CA SER A 473 -10.63 18.32 -3.42
C SER A 473 -11.70 17.45 -2.76
N TRP A 474 -12.91 17.49 -3.32
CA TRP A 474 -14.02 16.63 -2.90
C TRP A 474 -14.92 16.27 -4.09
N VAL A 475 -15.75 15.24 -3.94
CA VAL A 475 -16.66 14.77 -4.99
C VAL A 475 -18.13 14.72 -4.54
N ASN A 476 -19.04 14.79 -5.51
CA ASN A 476 -20.51 14.73 -5.30
C ASN A 476 -21.06 13.30 -5.12
N GLY A 477 -20.24 12.33 -4.73
CA GLY A 477 -20.63 10.95 -4.52
C GLY A 477 -19.90 10.31 -3.35
N ASN A 478 -20.36 9.14 -2.95
CA ASN A 478 -19.79 8.36 -1.86
C ASN A 478 -18.89 7.22 -2.34
N ALA A 479 -18.91 6.93 -3.65
CA ALA A 479 -18.05 5.95 -4.29
C ALA A 479 -17.76 6.30 -5.76
N ALA A 480 -16.63 5.83 -6.27
CA ALA A 480 -16.33 5.82 -7.70
C ALA A 480 -16.55 4.41 -8.25
N PHE A 481 -17.33 4.28 -9.32
CA PHE A 481 -17.66 3.02 -10.02
C PHE A 481 -18.12 3.29 -11.45
N GLN A 482 -18.32 2.25 -12.27
CA GLN A 482 -18.87 2.32 -13.63
C GLN A 482 -18.19 3.34 -14.56
N GLN A 483 -16.86 3.46 -14.47
CA GLN A 483 -16.03 4.29 -15.35
C GLN A 483 -16.52 5.74 -15.45
N ALA A 484 -16.89 6.33 -14.31
CA ALA A 484 -17.30 7.74 -14.28
C ALA A 484 -16.24 8.62 -14.98
N ILE A 485 -16.69 9.48 -15.88
CA ILE A 485 -15.84 10.51 -16.50
C ILE A 485 -16.05 11.78 -15.68
N PHE A 486 -15.01 12.19 -14.97
CA PHE A 486 -15.11 13.32 -14.06
C PHE A 486 -15.13 14.66 -14.80
N VAL A 487 -16.03 15.53 -14.37
CA VAL A 487 -16.03 16.95 -14.72
C VAL A 487 -15.36 17.74 -13.58
N GLY A 488 -14.46 18.66 -13.92
CA GLY A 488 -13.65 19.39 -12.93
C GLY A 488 -12.36 18.65 -12.56
N GLY A 489 -11.52 19.29 -11.76
CA GLY A 489 -10.16 18.81 -11.49
C GLY A 489 -9.36 18.60 -12.78
N ASP A 490 -8.60 17.52 -12.84
CA ASP A 490 -7.87 17.07 -14.04
C ASP A 490 -8.74 16.27 -15.02
N GLY A 491 -10.03 16.06 -14.70
CA GLY A 491 -10.96 15.27 -15.49
C GLY A 491 -10.56 13.79 -15.64
N GLY A 492 -11.09 13.16 -16.69
CA GLY A 492 -10.80 11.75 -17.01
C GLY A 492 -11.50 10.74 -16.09
N SER A 493 -11.08 9.49 -16.17
CA SER A 493 -11.61 8.37 -15.37
C SER A 493 -10.47 7.67 -14.65
N GLY A 494 -10.71 7.21 -13.42
CA GLY A 494 -9.69 6.59 -12.59
C GLY A 494 -9.98 6.71 -11.11
N PRO A 495 -9.02 6.33 -10.25
CA PRO A 495 -9.15 6.51 -8.81
C PRO A 495 -9.15 7.99 -8.41
N LEU A 496 -9.79 8.24 -7.27
CA LEU A 496 -9.85 9.51 -6.56
C LEU A 496 -9.05 9.42 -5.25
N PRO A 497 -8.74 10.57 -4.61
CA PRO A 497 -8.23 10.58 -3.24
C PRO A 497 -9.23 9.95 -2.26
N GLY A 498 -8.73 9.13 -1.33
CA GLY A 498 -9.60 8.43 -0.39
C GLY A 498 -10.37 9.36 0.58
N ASN A 499 -9.88 10.59 0.77
CA ASN A 499 -10.52 11.63 1.58
C ASN A 499 -11.43 12.58 0.76
N ALA A 500 -11.60 12.36 -0.55
CA ALA A 500 -12.42 13.22 -1.39
C ALA A 500 -13.92 12.89 -1.32
N PHE A 501 -14.29 11.71 -0.82
CA PHE A 501 -15.68 11.24 -0.83
C PHE A 501 -16.56 11.99 0.17
N GLY A 502 -17.71 12.46 -0.34
CA GLY A 502 -18.78 13.07 0.41
C GLY A 502 -18.63 14.52 0.80
N GLY A 503 -18.84 15.42 -0.18
CA GLY A 503 -19.35 16.79 0.01
C GLY A 503 -18.54 17.73 0.92
N PRO A 504 -18.75 19.05 0.87
CA PRO A 504 -18.10 19.93 1.83
C PRO A 504 -18.63 19.65 3.26
N PRO A 505 -17.86 19.92 4.31
CA PRO A 505 -18.35 19.89 5.68
C PRO A 505 -19.60 20.76 5.84
N ALA A 506 -20.49 20.38 6.77
CA ALA A 506 -21.83 20.96 6.97
C ALA A 506 -21.89 22.50 7.12
N SER A 507 -20.77 23.19 7.29
CA SER A 507 -20.68 24.66 7.33
C SER A 507 -20.87 25.35 5.96
N TRP A 508 -20.84 24.62 4.85
CA TRP A 508 -21.00 25.18 3.50
C TRP A 508 -22.44 25.01 3.03
N SER A 509 -23.33 25.80 3.63
CA SER A 509 -24.75 25.90 3.30
C SER A 509 -24.94 26.56 1.93
N GLY A 510 -24.81 25.78 0.86
CA GLY A 510 -25.13 26.19 -0.51
C GLY A 510 -25.67 24.99 -1.29
N ALA A 511 -26.34 25.25 -2.41
CA ALA A 511 -27.14 24.34 -3.22
C ALA A 511 -26.53 22.95 -3.60
N CYS A 512 -25.28 22.67 -3.24
CA CYS A 512 -24.61 21.38 -3.36
C CYS A 512 -25.10 20.32 -2.35
N ALA A 513 -25.71 20.74 -1.23
CA ALA A 513 -26.28 19.84 -0.22
C ALA A 513 -27.68 19.30 -0.60
N PHE A 514 -28.28 19.79 -1.70
CA PHE A 514 -29.70 19.56 -2.01
C PHE A 514 -30.02 18.19 -2.65
N GLY A 515 -29.01 17.38 -2.98
CA GLY A 515 -29.21 15.99 -3.43
C GLY A 515 -29.16 14.93 -2.32
N MET A 516 -28.71 15.30 -1.11
CA MET A 516 -28.35 14.35 -0.03
C MET A 516 -29.38 14.30 1.12
N ARG A 517 -30.62 14.80 0.94
CA ARG A 517 -31.65 14.73 1.98
C ARG A 517 -33.03 14.31 1.48
N ARG A 518 -33.51 13.24 2.16
CA ARG A 518 -34.88 12.80 2.43
C ARG A 518 -35.34 11.57 1.65
N ASP A 519 -34.92 10.40 2.14
CA ASP A 519 -35.79 9.24 2.27
C ASP A 519 -35.45 8.56 3.60
N PHE A 520 -36.16 8.98 4.66
CA PHE A 520 -36.09 8.38 5.99
C PHE A 520 -36.92 7.09 5.96
N ALA A 521 -36.28 5.96 5.66
CA ALA A 521 -36.81 4.66 6.02
C ALA A 521 -36.19 4.24 7.36
N GLU A 522 -36.96 3.58 8.22
CA GLU A 522 -36.44 2.89 9.41
C GLU A 522 -35.35 1.90 8.95
N ASP A 523 -34.11 2.13 9.39
CA ASP A 523 -32.95 1.32 9.04
C ASP A 523 -32.74 0.21 10.10
N GLN A 524 -32.51 -1.01 9.63
CA GLN A 524 -32.22 -2.20 10.44
C GLN A 524 -30.76 -2.26 10.95
N SER A 525 -29.90 -1.30 10.61
CA SER A 525 -28.49 -1.27 11.00
C SER A 525 -28.20 -0.99 12.49
N GLY A 526 -29.22 -0.63 13.28
CA GLY A 526 -29.07 -0.26 14.70
C GLY A 526 -28.40 1.10 14.93
N LEU A 527 -28.18 1.90 13.87
CA LEU A 527 -27.57 3.23 13.93
C LEU A 527 -28.61 4.35 13.97
N SER A 528 -28.23 5.51 14.53
CA SER A 528 -29.11 6.69 14.47
C SER A 528 -29.21 7.23 13.04
N PRO A 529 -30.34 7.83 12.62
CA PRO A 529 -30.49 8.41 11.27
C PRO A 529 -29.43 9.45 10.89
N VAL A 530 -28.83 10.13 11.87
CA VAL A 530 -27.73 11.08 11.66
C VAL A 530 -26.45 10.36 11.24
N GLN A 531 -26.13 9.24 11.87
CA GLN A 531 -24.93 8.45 11.57
C GLN A 531 -25.04 7.74 10.22
N VAL A 532 -26.22 7.22 9.90
CA VAL A 532 -26.51 6.63 8.57
C VAL A 532 -26.29 7.68 7.49
N ASN A 533 -26.83 8.89 7.68
CA ASN A 533 -26.67 9.99 6.72
C ASN A 533 -25.20 10.42 6.56
N GLU A 534 -24.43 10.53 7.65
CA GLU A 534 -23.00 10.84 7.54
C GLU A 534 -22.22 9.76 6.78
N ARG A 535 -22.43 8.47 7.09
CA ARG A 535 -21.75 7.38 6.40
C ARG A 535 -22.16 7.26 4.92
N GLU A 536 -23.45 7.34 4.62
CA GLU A 536 -23.96 7.38 3.25
C GLU A 536 -23.41 8.58 2.47
N ARG A 537 -23.32 9.74 3.12
CA ARG A 537 -22.76 10.96 2.53
C ARG A 537 -21.28 10.80 2.20
N THR A 538 -20.48 10.30 3.13
CA THR A 538 -19.01 10.23 3.01
C THR A 538 -18.48 8.95 2.38
N GLY A 539 -19.30 7.90 2.29
CA GLY A 539 -18.83 6.56 1.93
C GLY A 539 -17.98 5.91 3.03
N ALA A 540 -18.10 6.39 4.27
CA ALA A 540 -17.32 5.91 5.40
C ALA A 540 -17.87 4.58 5.94
N SER A 541 -16.96 3.68 6.31
CA SER A 541 -17.32 2.47 7.03
C SER A 541 -17.86 2.74 8.44
N TYR A 542 -18.31 1.70 9.14
CA TYR A 542 -18.72 1.81 10.55
C TYR A 542 -17.61 2.43 11.40
N TYR A 543 -16.36 2.04 11.14
CA TYR A 543 -15.18 2.52 11.84
C TYR A 543 -14.54 3.75 11.20
N ARG A 544 -15.17 4.38 10.20
CA ARG A 544 -14.61 5.50 9.42
C ARG A 544 -13.35 5.15 8.61
N VAL A 545 -13.27 3.91 8.17
CA VAL A 545 -12.34 3.50 7.11
C VAL A 545 -12.97 3.91 5.77
N MET A 546 -12.19 4.55 4.91
CA MET A 546 -12.70 5.21 3.71
C MET A 546 -12.39 4.41 2.45
N GLY A 547 -13.33 4.40 1.49
CA GLY A 547 -13.12 3.79 0.18
C GLY A 547 -13.12 2.25 0.18
N LEU A 548 -13.90 1.61 1.06
CA LEU A 548 -14.08 0.14 1.08
C LEU A 548 -15.20 -0.36 0.14
N SER A 549 -15.91 0.54 -0.54
CA SER A 549 -16.84 0.20 -1.62
C SER A 549 -16.56 1.13 -2.81
N GLY A 550 -15.89 0.59 -3.83
CA GLY A 550 -15.49 1.29 -5.06
C GLY A 550 -14.10 1.88 -4.98
N ASN A 551 -13.82 2.84 -5.88
CA ASN A 551 -12.50 3.43 -6.09
C ASN A 551 -11.47 2.43 -6.65
N LEU A 552 -10.94 1.49 -5.87
CA LEU A 552 -10.04 0.44 -6.37
C LEU A 552 -10.38 -0.88 -5.68
N TRP A 553 -10.24 -1.97 -6.42
CA TRP A 553 -10.16 -3.29 -5.81
C TRP A 553 -9.00 -3.32 -4.81
N GLU A 554 -9.20 -4.00 -3.68
CA GLU A 554 -8.17 -4.14 -2.67
C GLU A 554 -7.77 -5.59 -2.51
N TRP A 555 -6.49 -5.87 -2.75
CA TRP A 555 -5.88 -7.16 -2.42
C TRP A 555 -6.05 -7.48 -0.94
N CYS A 556 -6.52 -8.70 -0.66
CA CYS A 556 -6.66 -9.27 0.67
C CYS A 556 -6.06 -10.67 0.71
N VAL A 557 -5.62 -11.13 1.88
CA VAL A 557 -5.37 -12.56 2.09
C VAL A 557 -6.70 -13.27 2.20
N THR A 558 -6.87 -14.32 1.41
CA THR A 558 -8.13 -15.06 1.33
C THR A 558 -8.16 -16.31 2.22
N VAL A 559 -9.34 -16.71 2.65
CA VAL A 559 -9.62 -18.02 3.25
C VAL A 559 -9.93 -19.09 2.21
N GLY A 560 -10.17 -18.71 0.96
CA GLY A 560 -10.57 -19.57 -0.17
C GLY A 560 -9.51 -20.53 -0.68
N GLU A 561 -8.27 -20.42 -0.20
CA GLU A 561 -7.14 -21.29 -0.58
C GLU A 561 -6.33 -21.71 0.66
N PRO A 562 -5.74 -22.93 0.70
CA PRO A 562 -4.90 -23.38 1.81
C PRO A 562 -3.72 -22.45 2.11
N GLN A 563 -3.10 -21.88 1.07
CA GLN A 563 -1.98 -20.94 1.16
C GLN A 563 -2.38 -19.66 1.88
N GLY A 564 -3.59 -19.15 1.62
CA GLY A 564 -4.13 -17.99 2.31
C GLY A 564 -4.50 -18.30 3.76
N ARG A 565 -5.11 -19.47 4.02
CA ARG A 565 -5.41 -19.95 5.39
C ARG A 565 -4.17 -20.19 6.27
N ALA A 566 -2.99 -20.32 5.67
CA ALA A 566 -1.72 -20.45 6.40
C ALA A 566 -1.17 -19.10 6.93
N PHE A 567 -1.74 -17.97 6.52
CA PHE A 567 -1.33 -16.65 6.98
C PHE A 567 -1.60 -16.43 8.46
N THR A 568 -0.60 -15.92 9.19
CA THR A 568 -0.67 -15.74 10.65
C THR A 568 -0.74 -14.28 11.09
N GLY A 569 -0.82 -13.34 10.15
CA GLY A 569 -0.83 -11.91 10.49
C GLY A 569 0.50 -11.36 11.00
N THR A 570 1.63 -11.98 10.63
CA THR A 570 2.97 -11.47 10.94
C THR A 570 3.22 -10.13 10.23
N PRO A 571 3.61 -9.05 10.93
CA PRO A 571 3.94 -7.77 10.32
C PRO A 571 5.26 -7.82 9.56
N GLY A 572 5.40 -6.91 8.60
CA GLY A 572 6.61 -6.70 7.82
C GLY A 572 7.85 -6.42 8.64
N THR A 573 9.00 -6.88 8.16
CA THR A 573 10.30 -6.63 8.82
C THR A 573 10.89 -5.26 8.49
N GLY A 574 10.34 -4.54 7.50
CA GLY A 574 10.96 -3.32 6.98
C GLY A 574 12.04 -3.55 5.93
N GLU A 575 12.45 -4.80 5.72
CA GLU A 575 13.55 -5.21 4.83
C GLU A 575 13.01 -5.95 3.60
N LEU A 576 13.68 -5.75 2.46
CA LEU A 576 13.34 -6.36 1.18
C LEU A 576 14.60 -6.95 0.54
N ASP A 577 14.43 -7.95 -0.33
CA ASP A 577 15.52 -8.51 -1.12
C ASP A 577 15.99 -7.54 -2.24
N GLY A 578 17.03 -7.92 -2.99
CA GLY A 578 17.57 -7.10 -4.09
C GLY A 578 16.63 -6.87 -5.28
N PHE A 579 15.49 -7.57 -5.32
CA PHE A 579 14.40 -7.36 -6.28
C PHE A 579 13.19 -6.64 -5.67
N GLY A 580 13.27 -6.26 -4.40
CA GLY A 580 12.23 -5.56 -3.68
C GLY A 580 11.09 -6.49 -3.25
N ASN A 581 11.31 -7.80 -3.11
CA ASN A 581 10.34 -8.72 -2.51
C ASN A 581 10.54 -8.81 -0.99
N PRO A 582 9.46 -8.96 -0.22
CA PRO A 582 9.58 -9.39 1.17
C PRO A 582 9.95 -10.88 1.27
N ASP A 583 10.52 -11.30 2.40
CA ASP A 583 10.68 -12.73 2.70
C ASP A 583 9.33 -13.32 3.11
N VAL A 584 8.51 -13.66 2.11
CA VAL A 584 7.15 -14.18 2.31
C VAL A 584 7.10 -15.49 3.07
N LYS A 585 8.17 -16.31 3.01
CA LYS A 585 8.25 -17.58 3.74
C LYS A 585 8.46 -17.33 5.23
N LEU A 586 9.36 -16.40 5.57
CA LEU A 586 9.54 -15.96 6.95
C LEU A 586 8.26 -15.33 7.51
N LEU A 587 7.56 -14.55 6.69
CA LEU A 587 6.36 -13.82 7.10
C LEU A 587 5.07 -14.65 7.06
N GLY A 588 5.08 -15.80 6.38
CA GLY A 588 3.89 -16.62 6.13
C GLY A 588 2.87 -15.92 5.22
N TRP A 589 3.32 -15.14 4.24
CA TRP A 589 2.45 -14.41 3.32
C TRP A 589 2.27 -15.18 1.99
N PRO A 590 1.14 -14.99 1.28
CA PRO A 590 1.01 -15.45 -0.11
C PRO A 590 2.18 -15.00 -1.00
N ASP A 591 2.66 -15.90 -1.86
CA ASP A 591 3.85 -15.69 -2.70
C ASP A 591 3.50 -14.97 -4.02
N VAL A 592 4.47 -14.81 -4.91
CA VAL A 592 4.38 -14.09 -6.19
C VAL A 592 3.43 -14.76 -7.19
N ASP A 593 3.09 -16.02 -6.97
CA ASP A 593 2.06 -16.74 -7.72
C ASP A 593 0.64 -16.25 -7.38
N VAL A 594 0.49 -15.39 -6.37
CA VAL A 594 -0.79 -14.79 -5.93
C VAL A 594 -1.74 -15.82 -5.31
N VAL A 595 -1.31 -17.08 -5.14
CA VAL A 595 -2.15 -18.12 -4.55
C VAL A 595 -2.31 -17.84 -3.06
N GLY A 596 -3.56 -17.72 -2.59
CA GLY A 596 -3.87 -17.28 -1.23
C GLY A 596 -4.11 -15.78 -1.08
N ALA A 597 -4.10 -15.02 -2.19
CA ALA A 597 -4.61 -13.65 -2.24
C ALA A 597 -5.93 -13.59 -3.03
N GLY A 598 -6.82 -12.68 -2.65
CA GLY A 598 -8.08 -12.36 -3.33
C GLY A 598 -8.32 -10.85 -3.36
N ALA A 599 -9.46 -10.40 -3.88
CA ALA A 599 -9.81 -8.98 -3.95
C ALA A 599 -11.20 -8.68 -3.37
N ARG A 600 -11.35 -7.52 -2.71
CA ARG A 600 -12.60 -7.04 -2.12
C ARG A 600 -12.90 -5.59 -2.54
N GLY A 601 -14.18 -5.20 -2.47
CA GLY A 601 -14.61 -3.80 -2.51
C GLY A 601 -15.08 -3.24 -3.86
N GLY A 602 -14.76 -3.88 -4.99
CA GLY A 602 -15.03 -3.29 -6.31
C GLY A 602 -14.13 -2.11 -6.63
N SER A 603 -14.27 -1.52 -7.82
CA SER A 603 -13.38 -0.44 -8.29
C SER A 603 -14.13 0.65 -9.03
N TRP A 604 -13.42 1.72 -9.40
CA TRP A 604 -13.92 2.78 -10.26
C TRP A 604 -14.39 2.26 -11.64
N TYR A 605 -13.93 1.08 -12.06
CA TYR A 605 -14.22 0.48 -13.36
C TYR A 605 -15.42 -0.47 -13.33
N THR A 606 -15.70 -1.13 -12.20
CA THR A 606 -16.70 -2.20 -12.12
C THR A 606 -18.13 -1.71 -11.98
N ALA A 607 -19.08 -2.61 -12.25
CA ALA A 607 -20.50 -2.37 -12.03
C ALA A 607 -20.81 -2.19 -10.54
N LEU A 608 -21.88 -1.45 -10.24
CA LEU A 608 -22.31 -1.16 -8.87
C LEU A 608 -22.51 -2.42 -8.00
N THR A 609 -22.92 -3.54 -8.60
CA THR A 609 -23.11 -4.81 -7.88
C THR A 609 -21.82 -5.37 -7.27
N LYS A 610 -20.67 -5.10 -7.89
CA LYS A 610 -19.35 -5.56 -7.41
C LYS A 610 -18.81 -4.74 -6.23
N LEU A 611 -19.48 -3.64 -5.88
CA LEU A 611 -19.10 -2.79 -4.73
C LEU A 611 -19.71 -3.27 -3.41
N ARG A 612 -20.69 -4.18 -3.48
CA ARG A 612 -21.38 -4.71 -2.30
C ARG A 612 -20.38 -5.35 -1.36
N LEU A 613 -20.52 -5.06 -0.08
CA LEU A 613 -19.59 -5.46 0.97
C LEU A 613 -19.25 -6.96 0.89
N ALA A 614 -20.28 -7.80 0.75
CA ALA A 614 -20.13 -9.25 0.75
C ALA A 614 -19.74 -9.87 -0.60
N ASP A 615 -19.56 -9.09 -1.69
CA ASP A 615 -19.25 -9.63 -3.03
C ASP A 615 -17.81 -10.16 -3.11
N ARG A 616 -17.65 -11.48 -3.22
CA ARG A 616 -16.35 -12.18 -3.24
C ARG A 616 -16.09 -12.84 -4.59
N SER A 617 -16.43 -12.18 -5.69
CA SER A 617 -16.21 -12.74 -7.04
C SER A 617 -14.74 -13.08 -7.35
N TYR A 618 -13.81 -12.54 -6.57
CA TYR A 618 -12.37 -12.79 -6.63
C TYR A 618 -11.84 -13.30 -5.27
N GLY A 619 -12.65 -14.13 -4.62
CA GLY A 619 -12.42 -14.71 -3.31
C GLY A 619 -11.29 -15.74 -3.26
N SER A 620 -10.78 -16.30 -4.36
CA SER A 620 -9.61 -17.20 -4.36
C SER A 620 -8.52 -16.77 -5.34
N GLY A 621 -8.55 -15.48 -5.68
CA GLY A 621 -7.57 -14.86 -6.53
C GLY A 621 -8.12 -14.49 -7.89
N LEU A 622 -7.17 -14.16 -8.74
CA LEU A 622 -7.39 -13.69 -10.09
C LEU A 622 -6.21 -14.28 -10.86
N GLU A 623 -6.33 -15.50 -11.39
CA GLU A 623 -5.21 -16.19 -12.07
C GLU A 623 -4.58 -15.34 -13.21
N SER A 624 -5.30 -14.34 -13.72
CA SER A 624 -4.83 -13.38 -14.72
C SER A 624 -4.14 -12.10 -14.18
N TYR A 625 -4.08 -11.88 -12.85
CA TYR A 625 -3.61 -10.64 -12.21
C TYR A 625 -2.30 -10.80 -11.40
N SER A 626 -1.43 -11.73 -11.81
CA SER A 626 0.00 -11.65 -11.49
C SER A 626 0.67 -10.38 -12.03
N THR A 627 -0.07 -9.61 -12.84
CA THR A 627 0.33 -8.33 -13.43
C THR A 627 -0.48 -7.16 -12.87
N ARG A 628 0.05 -5.95 -12.99
CA ARG A 628 -0.58 -4.72 -12.52
C ARG A 628 -1.85 -4.41 -13.33
N ALA A 629 -2.93 -4.06 -12.64
CA ALA A 629 -4.18 -3.63 -13.27
C ALA A 629 -4.58 -2.21 -12.90
N HIS A 630 -5.27 -1.54 -13.83
CA HIS A 630 -5.61 -0.11 -13.77
C HIS A 630 -6.60 0.27 -12.67
N ASP A 631 -7.28 -0.70 -12.09
CA ASP A 631 -8.31 -0.54 -11.08
C ASP A 631 -8.03 -1.36 -9.81
N MET A 632 -6.80 -1.89 -9.69
CA MET A 632 -6.32 -2.64 -8.54
C MET A 632 -5.39 -1.79 -7.67
N GLY A 633 -5.71 -1.71 -6.39
CA GLY A 633 -4.97 -1.04 -5.34
C GLY A 633 -4.66 -1.98 -4.18
N PHE A 634 -4.29 -1.42 -3.04
CA PHE A 634 -3.90 -2.21 -1.87
C PHE A 634 -4.10 -1.40 -0.59
N ARG A 635 -4.45 -2.09 0.50
CA ARG A 635 -4.55 -1.53 1.85
C ARG A 635 -3.87 -2.46 2.84
N CYS A 636 -3.10 -1.88 3.76
CA CYS A 636 -2.38 -2.66 4.75
C CYS A 636 -3.07 -2.61 6.12
N ALA A 637 -2.76 -3.59 6.95
CA ALA A 637 -3.18 -3.70 8.33
C ALA A 637 -1.98 -3.93 9.24
N ARG A 638 -2.22 -3.92 10.54
CA ARG A 638 -1.22 -4.24 11.56
C ARG A 638 -1.88 -4.83 12.80
N THR A 639 -1.39 -5.97 13.23
CA THR A 639 -1.85 -6.65 14.45
C THR A 639 -1.48 -5.80 15.68
N VAL A 640 -2.37 -5.74 16.66
CA VAL A 640 -2.09 -5.13 17.96
C VAL A 640 -1.40 -6.20 18.81
N GLY A 641 -0.22 -5.91 19.36
CA GLY A 641 0.50 -6.84 20.24
C GLY A 641 -0.27 -7.11 21.54
N SER A 642 0.25 -8.01 22.38
CA SER A 642 -0.38 -8.41 23.66
C SER A 642 -0.59 -7.27 24.67
N SER A 643 0.05 -6.12 24.43
CA SER A 643 -0.05 -4.87 25.19
C SER A 643 -1.07 -3.87 24.59
N ALA A 644 -2.23 -4.35 24.13
CA ALA A 644 -3.31 -3.47 23.70
C ALA A 644 -3.64 -2.43 24.79
N PRO A 645 -3.93 -1.16 24.43
CA PRO A 645 -4.34 -0.16 25.40
C PRO A 645 -5.56 -0.69 26.17
N THR A 646 -5.36 -0.92 27.46
CA THR A 646 -6.43 -1.33 28.36
C THR A 646 -7.35 -0.13 28.57
N ARG A 647 -8.66 -0.37 28.51
CA ARG A 647 -9.73 0.63 28.63
C ARG A 647 -9.60 1.52 29.87
#